data_AF-R0GBB8-F1
#
_entry.id   AF-R0GBB8-F1
#
_cell.length_a   1.000
_cell.length_b   1.000
_cell.length_c   1.000
_cell.angle_alpha   90.00
_cell.angle_beta   90.00
_cell.angle_gamma   90.00
#
_symmetry.space_group_name_H-M   'P 1'
#
loop_
_entity.id
_entity.type
_entity.pdbx_description
1 polymer ?
#
loop_
_entity_poly.entity_id
_entity_poly.type
_entity_poly.pdbx_seq_one_letter_code
_entity_poly.pdbx_strand_id
1 'polypeptide(L)'
;MKLNRTVLSCLRLPSLLKPYSSFHWTTTMATTDKTIEGMKTVDEADVGISCFISQLPGFRGILKQRYADFIVNEVDINGNVVHLTSLDLPPEMDVKEEDKTKSSDNVPQNYTSAIESFKSISNATDAERLETLINQVTSGTDDEISPVVLDPSSDKSKRTAIHNFVKENFKFLVTDTVDGPDSTSKCIRVRVNSGAHNNRGNRSKKRKERGDKPFDSRGSEHWPEHVGKFLRFHLYKENKDTQEALGLIGKMLGVQPKSFGFSGTKDKRSVSTQCVTVFKQQASKLAALNKRLFGIKVGDFCHVKEGLLLGQLMGNRFTITLRGVVADSEETIKKSAESLGKDGFINYFGLQRFGSGSVPTHHVGAALLKGEWKDAERINAWHVVNDAREYYKETGDIDGTLRQLPRYLVAERAILQCLKKCPGNYLQALKGIPRTLRMMYVHSYQSYLWNNAASLRVKKYGTSQVVLGDLVSTKIDATKKMADTSEHKENNEDALDCDQVDDTAIVDLPAERSDLVKVVSVEDLEAGTYSTSDIVLPLPGSRVIYPSNDIAEIYHDLAKKDGISLTDSIHGVKEFSITSMTGGYRRVFQKPIDFEWELLTYTDSNKPLAETDLDRITMTVDKVGSAEEVEDESMNPISNPPETDLNDQTERKDDEKDTGNPNSEQTQMALKMALTLPSSCYATMAIRELLKTSTSVAYHKTLN
;
A
#
# COMPACT_ATOMS: atom_id res chain seq x y z
N MET A 1 -50.82 40.75 -37.66
CA MET A 1 -51.74 39.59 -37.74
C MET A 1 -51.73 38.91 -36.37
N LYS A 2 -52.60 39.28 -35.41
CA LYS A 2 -53.94 38.72 -35.16
C LYS A 2 -53.99 37.17 -35.15
N LEU A 3 -53.96 36.55 -33.98
CA LEU A 3 -55.09 35.87 -33.28
C LEU A 3 -54.56 35.40 -31.89
N ASN A 4 -55.06 35.82 -30.72
CA ASN A 4 -56.33 35.47 -30.06
C ASN A 4 -56.52 33.93 -29.88
N ARG A 5 -56.88 33.34 -28.73
CA ARG A 5 -57.37 33.84 -27.43
C ARG A 5 -57.73 32.63 -26.51
N THR A 6 -57.67 32.83 -25.18
CA THR A 6 -58.59 32.27 -24.13
C THR A 6 -58.49 30.77 -23.74
N VAL A 7 -58.72 30.27 -22.50
CA VAL A 7 -59.42 30.68 -21.23
C VAL A 7 -58.75 29.87 -20.08
N LEU A 8 -58.28 30.42 -18.93
CA LEU A 8 -58.99 30.66 -17.63
C LEU A 8 -59.88 29.48 -17.16
N SER A 9 -60.05 29.08 -15.88
CA SER A 9 -59.80 29.61 -14.53
C SER A 9 -60.19 28.49 -13.53
N CYS A 10 -59.63 28.35 -12.32
CA CYS A 10 -60.16 28.94 -11.06
C CYS A 10 -59.12 28.64 -9.94
N LEU A 11 -58.41 29.60 -9.36
CA LEU A 11 -58.78 30.55 -8.29
C LEU A 11 -59.21 29.93 -6.95
N ARG A 12 -58.33 30.05 -5.93
CA ARG A 12 -58.57 30.87 -4.72
C ARG A 12 -57.25 31.23 -4.00
N LEU A 13 -57.06 32.55 -3.88
CA LEU A 13 -56.11 33.35 -3.07
C LEU A 13 -56.73 33.56 -1.64
N PRO A 14 -56.13 34.30 -0.66
CA PRO A 14 -55.11 35.36 -0.80
C PRO A 14 -54.00 35.53 0.29
N SER A 15 -53.03 36.38 -0.08
CA SER A 15 -52.28 37.40 0.70
C SER A 15 -51.36 36.94 1.84
N LEU A 16 -50.05 37.16 1.75
CA LEU A 16 -49.29 38.37 2.20
C LEU A 16 -47.82 38.06 1.82
N LEU A 17 -46.99 38.83 1.11
CA LEU A 17 -46.55 40.22 1.18
C LEU A 17 -45.75 40.53 -0.11
N LYS A 18 -45.68 41.80 -0.50
CA LYS A 18 -45.10 42.31 -1.74
C LYS A 18 -43.97 43.33 -1.43
N PRO A 19 -43.26 43.86 -2.43
CA PRO A 19 -41.80 43.78 -2.59
C PRO A 19 -41.05 45.05 -2.12
N TYR A 20 -39.75 44.95 -1.89
CA TYR A 20 -38.89 46.11 -1.63
C TYR A 20 -38.00 46.42 -2.84
N SER A 21 -38.08 47.67 -3.32
CA SER A 21 -37.08 48.33 -4.15
C SER A 21 -36.16 49.19 -3.29
N SER A 22 -34.86 49.11 -3.56
CA SER A 22 -33.79 50.12 -3.39
C SER A 22 -33.78 51.01 -2.15
N PHE A 23 -32.85 50.76 -1.22
CA PHE A 23 -32.07 51.82 -0.58
C PHE A 23 -30.67 51.29 -0.21
N HIS A 24 -29.67 52.13 -0.47
CA HIS A 24 -28.24 51.89 -0.28
C HIS A 24 -27.88 51.44 1.13
N TRP A 25 -27.16 50.32 1.25
CA TRP A 25 -26.24 50.09 2.36
C TRP A 25 -24.82 50.22 1.83
N THR A 26 -24.16 51.31 2.20
CA THR A 26 -22.72 51.44 2.23
C THR A 26 -22.16 50.35 3.14
N THR A 27 -21.88 49.18 2.58
CA THR A 27 -21.08 48.15 3.25
C THR A 27 -19.64 48.41 2.86
N THR A 28 -18.91 49.00 3.81
CA THR A 28 -17.45 48.97 3.87
C THR A 28 -17.02 47.53 3.54
N MET A 29 -16.51 47.32 2.33
CA MET A 29 -15.80 46.10 2.01
C MET A 29 -14.55 46.09 2.89
N ALA A 30 -14.67 45.47 4.06
CA ALA A 30 -13.52 44.89 4.71
C ALA A 30 -13.10 43.72 3.81
N THR A 31 -12.31 44.04 2.80
CA THR A 31 -11.48 43.11 2.06
C THR A 31 -10.60 42.40 3.07
N THR A 32 -11.04 41.23 3.55
CA THR A 32 -10.11 40.22 4.04
C THR A 32 -9.56 39.47 2.84
N ASP A 33 -8.88 40.22 1.97
CA ASP A 33 -7.80 39.70 1.14
C ASP A 33 -6.69 39.30 2.11
N LYS A 34 -6.84 38.13 2.74
CA LYS A 34 -5.68 37.40 3.24
C LYS A 34 -5.01 36.85 1.98
N THR A 35 -4.13 37.66 1.45
CA THR A 35 -3.02 37.26 0.60
C THR A 35 -2.55 35.87 1.00
N ILE A 36 -2.62 34.93 0.06
CA ILE A 36 -1.87 33.67 0.12
C ILE A 36 -0.40 34.05 -0.14
N GLU A 37 0.19 34.79 0.78
CA GLU A 37 1.60 35.12 0.82
C GLU A 37 2.34 33.95 1.47
N GLY A 38 3.30 33.37 0.74
CA GLY A 38 4.33 32.44 1.23
C GLY A 38 3.88 31.47 2.32
N MET A 39 3.06 30.48 1.98
CA MET A 39 2.66 29.42 2.93
C MET A 39 3.92 28.69 3.44
N LYS A 40 4.24 28.93 4.72
CA LYS A 40 5.31 28.24 5.46
C LYS A 40 5.03 26.74 5.50
N THR A 41 6.08 25.94 5.45
CA THR A 41 6.00 24.51 5.72
C THR A 41 5.44 24.28 7.13
N VAL A 42 4.45 23.39 7.26
CA VAL A 42 3.79 23.06 8.53
C VAL A 42 4.82 22.59 9.55
N ASP A 43 4.85 23.21 10.72
CA ASP A 43 5.70 22.80 11.83
C ASP A 43 4.93 21.94 12.85
N GLU A 44 5.65 21.27 13.73
CA GLU A 44 5.09 20.39 14.76
C GLU A 44 4.11 21.13 15.69
N ALA A 45 4.42 22.39 16.04
CA ALA A 45 3.56 23.21 16.89
C ALA A 45 2.20 23.53 16.24
N ASP A 46 2.16 23.71 14.92
CA ASP A 46 0.93 24.03 14.17
C ASP A 46 -0.10 22.90 14.27
N VAL A 47 0.37 21.67 14.48
CA VAL A 47 -0.47 20.46 14.56
C VAL A 47 -0.54 19.88 15.97
N GLY A 48 -0.25 20.70 16.98
CA GLY A 48 -0.44 20.36 18.39
C GLY A 48 0.62 19.43 18.97
N ILE A 49 1.78 19.26 18.33
CA ILE A 49 2.90 18.47 18.86
C ILE A 49 3.82 19.41 19.62
N SER A 50 3.74 19.43 20.96
CA SER A 50 4.43 20.45 21.77
C SER A 50 5.14 19.97 23.03
N CYS A 51 4.82 18.76 23.52
CA CYS A 51 5.34 18.26 24.79
C CYS A 51 6.37 17.14 24.58
N PHE A 52 7.08 16.82 25.66
CA PHE A 52 8.02 15.71 25.76
C PHE A 52 7.81 15.00 27.11
N ILE A 53 8.23 13.74 27.22
CA ILE A 53 8.20 13.02 28.50
C ILE A 53 9.44 13.36 29.32
N SER A 54 10.61 13.12 28.73
CA SER A 54 11.89 13.33 29.38
C SER A 54 12.26 14.81 29.40
N GLN A 55 12.81 15.25 30.53
CA GLN A 55 13.36 16.60 30.72
C GLN A 55 14.86 16.67 30.39
N LEU A 56 15.45 15.56 29.92
CA LEU A 56 16.84 15.53 29.48
C LEU A 56 17.04 16.44 28.25
N PRO A 57 18.22 17.08 28.13
CA PRO A 57 18.53 17.88 26.95
C PRO A 57 18.59 17.00 25.70
N GLY A 58 18.06 17.52 24.60
CA GLY A 58 18.19 16.88 23.29
C GLY A 58 19.59 16.99 22.72
N PHE A 59 19.86 16.21 21.68
CA PHE A 59 21.12 16.23 20.96
C PHE A 59 20.86 16.23 19.45
N ARG A 60 21.87 16.60 18.65
CA ARG A 60 21.76 16.60 17.18
C ARG A 60 21.93 15.18 16.66
N GLY A 61 21.10 14.78 15.70
CA GLY A 61 21.24 13.54 14.94
C GLY A 61 20.52 13.64 13.60
N ILE A 62 21.13 13.07 12.56
CA ILE A 62 20.59 13.10 11.20
C ILE A 62 19.79 11.81 10.97
N LEU A 63 18.49 11.98 10.70
CA LEU A 63 17.56 10.90 10.38
C LEU A 63 17.46 10.70 8.86
N LYS A 64 17.45 9.44 8.41
CA LYS A 64 17.23 9.06 7.00
C LYS A 64 18.21 9.76 6.03
N GLN A 65 19.47 9.97 6.44
CA GLN A 65 20.54 10.42 5.55
C GLN A 65 20.61 9.47 4.35
N ARG A 66 20.67 8.16 4.62
CA ARG A 66 20.43 7.10 3.65
C ARG A 66 19.09 6.40 3.95
N TYR A 67 18.48 5.79 2.93
CA TYR A 67 17.27 4.99 3.15
C TYR A 67 17.56 3.70 3.94
N ALA A 68 18.79 3.18 3.85
CA ALA A 68 19.26 2.02 4.60
C ALA A 68 19.48 2.29 6.10
N ASP A 69 19.55 3.56 6.52
CA ASP A 69 19.61 3.93 7.94
C ASP A 69 18.23 3.83 8.63
N PHE A 70 17.18 3.48 7.89
CA PHE A 70 15.83 3.33 8.41
C PHE A 70 15.23 2.04 7.85
N ILE A 71 15.35 0.97 8.60
CA ILE A 71 14.85 -0.36 8.25
C ILE A 71 13.55 -0.61 9.02
N VAL A 72 12.54 -1.16 8.32
CA VAL A 72 11.21 -1.44 8.89
C VAL A 72 10.82 -2.88 8.58
N ASN A 73 10.71 -3.72 9.60
CA ASN A 73 10.20 -5.07 9.50
C ASN A 73 8.80 -5.13 10.12
N GLU A 74 7.82 -5.63 9.37
CA GLU A 74 6.48 -5.86 9.91
C GLU A 74 6.50 -6.87 11.06
N VAL A 75 5.64 -6.70 12.05
CA VAL A 75 5.38 -7.70 13.09
C VAL A 75 3.99 -8.28 12.84
N ASP A 76 3.94 -9.59 12.58
CA ASP A 76 2.70 -10.30 12.26
C ASP A 76 1.74 -10.36 13.46
N ILE A 77 0.54 -10.91 13.24
CA ILE A 77 -0.49 -11.06 14.28
C ILE A 77 -0.08 -12.00 15.44
N ASN A 78 0.96 -12.81 15.24
CA ASN A 78 1.48 -13.76 16.22
C ASN A 78 2.67 -13.17 17.00
N GLY A 79 3.12 -11.96 16.65
CA GLY A 79 4.27 -11.30 17.27
C GLY A 79 5.61 -11.62 16.59
N ASN A 80 5.63 -12.31 15.46
CA ASN A 80 6.86 -12.62 14.74
C ASN A 80 7.32 -11.44 13.87
N VAL A 81 8.60 -11.12 13.91
CA VAL A 81 9.21 -10.12 13.01
C VAL A 81 9.39 -10.74 11.62
N VAL A 82 8.81 -10.09 10.61
CA VAL A 82 8.86 -10.51 9.22
C VAL A 82 10.21 -10.13 8.61
N HIS A 83 11.00 -11.14 8.28
CA HIS A 83 12.28 -11.02 7.58
C HIS A 83 12.24 -11.75 6.24
N LEU A 84 12.91 -11.18 5.25
CA LEU A 84 13.20 -11.91 4.02
C LEU A 84 14.38 -12.84 4.31
N THR A 85 14.16 -14.16 4.28
CA THR A 85 15.20 -15.15 4.62
C THR A 85 15.65 -16.00 3.44
N SER A 86 14.75 -16.29 2.51
CA SER A 86 15.08 -17.02 1.28
C SER A 86 14.36 -16.44 0.08
N LEU A 87 15.09 -16.37 -1.04
CA LEU A 87 14.56 -16.01 -2.36
C LEU A 87 14.10 -17.24 -3.15
N ASP A 88 14.44 -18.43 -2.68
CA ASP A 88 14.21 -19.69 -3.36
C ASP A 88 12.80 -20.22 -3.11
N LEU A 89 12.41 -21.19 -3.92
CA LEU A 89 11.13 -21.88 -3.76
C LEU A 89 11.27 -22.91 -2.64
N PRO A 90 10.33 -22.99 -1.68
CA PRO A 90 10.28 -24.09 -0.74
C PRO A 90 10.26 -25.43 -1.49
N PRO A 91 10.94 -26.49 -1.02
CA PRO A 91 10.98 -27.79 -1.71
C PRO A 91 9.60 -28.38 -2.00
N GLU A 92 8.62 -28.15 -1.11
CA GLU A 92 7.22 -28.55 -1.27
C GLU A 92 6.49 -27.82 -2.42
N MET A 93 7.01 -26.66 -2.81
CA MET A 93 6.48 -25.78 -3.86
C MET A 93 7.38 -25.76 -5.11
N ASP A 94 8.63 -26.23 -4.96
CA ASP A 94 9.55 -26.63 -6.01
C ASP A 94 9.28 -28.06 -6.49
N VAL A 95 8.01 -28.46 -6.43
CA VAL A 95 7.47 -29.29 -7.50
C VAL A 95 7.58 -28.42 -8.74
N LYS A 96 8.78 -28.42 -9.37
CA LYS A 96 8.86 -28.43 -10.84
C LYS A 96 7.67 -29.24 -11.24
N GLU A 97 6.74 -28.66 -11.97
CA GLU A 97 5.65 -29.46 -12.49
C GLU A 97 6.32 -30.67 -13.17
N GLU A 98 6.28 -31.82 -12.51
CA GLU A 98 6.31 -33.10 -13.20
C GLU A 98 5.08 -33.20 -14.11
N ASP A 99 4.20 -32.18 -14.11
CA ASP A 99 3.17 -31.90 -15.10
C ASP A 99 3.51 -30.80 -16.15
N LYS A 100 4.74 -30.27 -16.19
CA LYS A 100 5.33 -29.59 -17.39
C LYS A 100 6.61 -30.25 -17.90
N THR A 101 6.94 -31.41 -17.36
CA THR A 101 7.71 -32.46 -18.05
C THR A 101 6.99 -33.81 -18.01
N LYS A 102 5.66 -33.80 -18.16
CA LYS A 102 4.94 -34.80 -18.99
C LYS A 102 4.68 -34.26 -20.41
N SER A 103 5.57 -33.39 -20.88
CA SER A 103 5.86 -33.22 -22.30
C SER A 103 7.21 -33.86 -22.66
N SER A 104 7.63 -34.86 -21.88
CA SER A 104 8.46 -35.95 -22.38
C SER A 104 7.66 -37.26 -22.23
N ASP A 105 6.57 -37.39 -22.99
CA ASP A 105 6.28 -38.68 -23.62
C ASP A 105 7.34 -38.90 -24.71
N ASN A 106 8.60 -39.02 -24.27
CA ASN A 106 9.66 -39.76 -24.96
C ASN A 106 9.93 -41.04 -24.15
N VAL A 107 8.90 -41.60 -23.53
CA VAL A 107 8.73 -43.03 -23.67
C VAL A 107 8.14 -43.19 -25.07
N PRO A 108 8.72 -44.01 -25.96
CA PRO A 108 8.04 -44.35 -27.21
C PRO A 108 6.77 -45.11 -26.83
N GLN A 109 5.68 -44.38 -26.60
CA GLN A 109 4.35 -44.97 -26.68
C GLN A 109 4.27 -45.47 -28.11
N ASN A 110 4.29 -46.79 -28.27
CA ASN A 110 4.01 -47.41 -29.55
C ASN A 110 2.59 -47.00 -29.94
N TYR A 111 2.46 -45.90 -30.68
CA TYR A 111 1.20 -45.42 -31.25
C TYR A 111 0.61 -46.42 -32.23
N THR A 112 1.26 -47.57 -32.46
CA THR A 112 0.82 -48.71 -33.27
C THR A 112 -0.63 -49.10 -32.97
N SER A 113 -1.05 -49.19 -31.70
CA SER A 113 -2.43 -49.55 -31.33
C SER A 113 -3.45 -48.44 -31.66
N ALA A 114 -3.05 -47.17 -31.51
CA ALA A 114 -3.88 -46.03 -31.90
C ALA A 114 -3.97 -45.88 -33.42
N ILE A 115 -2.89 -46.16 -34.15
CA ILE A 115 -2.86 -46.17 -35.63
C ILE A 115 -3.71 -47.33 -36.17
N GLU A 116 -3.68 -48.50 -35.53
CA GLU A 116 -4.53 -49.64 -35.88
C GLU A 116 -6.02 -49.34 -35.61
N SER A 117 -6.33 -48.65 -34.51
CA SER A 117 -7.68 -48.13 -34.25
C SER A 117 -8.08 -47.07 -35.29
N PHE A 118 -7.15 -46.25 -35.76
CA PHE A 118 -7.40 -45.26 -36.82
C PHE A 118 -7.70 -45.90 -38.18
N LYS A 119 -7.09 -47.06 -38.51
CA LYS A 119 -7.41 -47.85 -39.73
C LYS A 119 -8.86 -48.32 -39.77
N SER A 120 -9.55 -48.40 -38.63
CA SER A 120 -10.98 -48.73 -38.59
C SER A 120 -11.89 -47.52 -38.93
N ILE A 121 -11.36 -46.30 -38.77
CA ILE A 121 -12.10 -45.04 -38.94
C ILE A 121 -11.78 -44.38 -40.30
N SER A 122 -10.53 -44.52 -40.78
CA SER A 122 -10.06 -43.98 -42.08
C SER A 122 -9.47 -45.06 -42.99
N ASN A 123 -9.10 -44.67 -44.21
CA ASN A 123 -8.49 -45.58 -45.17
C ASN A 123 -7.06 -45.98 -44.74
N ALA A 124 -6.57 -47.14 -45.18
CA ALA A 124 -5.21 -47.61 -44.87
C ALA A 124 -4.13 -46.60 -45.27
N THR A 125 -4.32 -45.90 -46.40
CA THR A 125 -3.42 -44.85 -46.91
C THR A 125 -3.36 -43.62 -46.00
N ASP A 126 -4.48 -43.23 -45.40
CA ASP A 126 -4.53 -42.11 -44.44
C ASP A 126 -3.84 -42.48 -43.11
N ALA A 127 -3.96 -43.74 -42.70
CA ALA A 127 -3.29 -44.24 -41.50
C ALA A 127 -1.76 -44.26 -41.69
N GLU A 128 -1.26 -44.66 -42.86
CA GLU A 128 0.17 -44.59 -43.20
C GLU A 128 0.69 -43.14 -43.24
N ARG A 129 -0.11 -42.20 -43.78
CA ARG A 129 0.24 -40.76 -43.77
C ARG A 129 0.27 -40.16 -42.36
N LEU A 130 -0.60 -40.61 -41.46
CA LEU A 130 -0.58 -40.17 -40.06
C LEU A 130 0.59 -40.81 -39.30
N GLU A 131 0.88 -42.09 -39.55
CA GLU A 131 2.00 -42.82 -38.96
C GLU A 131 3.36 -42.21 -39.35
N THR A 132 3.53 -41.84 -40.63
CA THR A 132 4.73 -41.13 -41.11
C THR A 132 4.91 -39.77 -40.44
N LEU A 133 3.84 -38.99 -40.27
CA LEU A 133 3.89 -37.72 -39.54
C LEU A 133 4.25 -37.90 -38.06
N ILE A 134 3.68 -38.90 -37.38
CA ILE A 134 3.99 -39.20 -35.98
C ILE A 134 5.47 -39.60 -35.84
N ASN A 135 5.98 -40.44 -36.74
CA ASN A 135 7.38 -40.87 -36.74
C ASN A 135 8.34 -39.70 -37.01
N GLN A 136 7.96 -38.75 -37.88
CA GLN A 136 8.73 -37.50 -38.10
C GLN A 136 8.74 -36.62 -36.85
N VAL A 137 7.60 -36.43 -36.18
CA VAL A 137 7.51 -35.65 -34.94
C VAL A 137 8.30 -36.30 -33.80
N THR A 138 8.30 -37.63 -33.71
CA THR A 138 8.96 -38.38 -32.62
C THR A 138 10.47 -38.51 -32.82
N SER A 139 10.95 -38.47 -34.07
CA SER A 139 12.38 -38.59 -34.40
C SER A 139 13.20 -37.31 -34.24
N GLY A 140 12.56 -36.17 -33.94
CA GLY A 140 13.24 -34.93 -33.54
C GLY A 140 14.15 -34.30 -34.61
N THR A 141 13.89 -34.57 -35.89
CA THR A 141 14.62 -33.94 -36.99
C THR A 141 14.16 -32.49 -37.16
N ASP A 142 15.10 -31.54 -37.22
CA ASP A 142 14.90 -30.08 -37.23
C ASP A 142 14.33 -29.55 -38.58
N ASP A 143 13.70 -30.42 -39.36
CA ASP A 143 13.09 -30.08 -40.65
C ASP A 143 11.67 -29.52 -40.45
N GLU A 144 11.27 -28.61 -41.35
CA GLU A 144 9.97 -27.95 -41.34
C GLU A 144 8.84 -29.00 -41.57
N ILE A 145 8.27 -29.55 -40.49
CA ILE A 145 7.27 -30.63 -40.55
C ILE A 145 6.03 -30.15 -41.32
N SER A 146 5.85 -30.70 -42.52
CA SER A 146 4.76 -30.34 -43.42
C SER A 146 3.42 -30.95 -42.96
N PRO A 147 2.31 -30.20 -43.05
CA PRO A 147 1.00 -30.71 -42.67
C PRO A 147 0.52 -31.80 -43.64
N VAL A 148 -0.12 -32.83 -43.09
CA VAL A 148 -0.70 -33.94 -43.87
C VAL A 148 -2.17 -33.64 -44.16
N VAL A 149 -2.59 -33.86 -45.41
CA VAL A 149 -4.00 -33.78 -45.81
C VAL A 149 -4.52 -35.19 -46.06
N LEU A 150 -5.57 -35.56 -45.34
CA LEU A 150 -6.25 -36.84 -45.48
C LEU A 150 -7.18 -36.85 -46.69
N ASP A 151 -7.55 -38.04 -47.15
CA ASP A 151 -8.39 -38.20 -48.33
C ASP A 151 -9.77 -37.50 -48.17
N PRO A 152 -10.37 -37.01 -49.28
CA PRO A 152 -11.63 -36.27 -49.21
C PRO A 152 -12.77 -37.15 -48.69
N SER A 153 -13.51 -36.63 -47.72
CA SER A 153 -14.70 -37.28 -47.16
C SER A 153 -15.91 -36.36 -47.30
N SER A 154 -16.98 -36.83 -47.94
CA SER A 154 -18.25 -36.10 -48.06
C SER A 154 -19.07 -36.15 -46.76
N ASP A 155 -18.87 -37.19 -45.93
CA ASP A 155 -19.63 -37.41 -44.70
C ASP A 155 -19.11 -36.55 -43.53
N LYS A 156 -20.00 -35.70 -43.00
CA LYS A 156 -19.72 -34.84 -41.84
C LYS A 156 -19.52 -35.64 -40.55
N SER A 157 -20.19 -36.78 -40.39
CA SER A 157 -20.08 -37.63 -39.21
C SER A 157 -18.71 -38.28 -39.14
N LYS A 158 -18.25 -38.89 -40.25
CA LYS A 158 -16.88 -39.41 -40.40
C LYS A 158 -15.81 -38.34 -40.13
N ARG A 159 -15.98 -37.12 -40.66
CA ARG A 159 -15.02 -36.04 -40.40
C ARG A 159 -14.96 -35.65 -38.91
N THR A 160 -16.10 -35.58 -38.25
CA THR A 160 -16.18 -35.25 -36.81
C THR A 160 -15.54 -36.36 -35.95
N ALA A 161 -15.73 -37.63 -36.31
CA ALA A 161 -15.09 -38.76 -35.65
C ALA A 161 -13.56 -38.70 -35.75
N ILE A 162 -13.02 -38.35 -36.92
CA ILE A 162 -11.57 -38.17 -37.12
C ILE A 162 -11.03 -37.00 -36.27
N HIS A 163 -11.74 -35.87 -36.23
CA HIS A 163 -11.35 -34.73 -35.37
C HIS A 163 -11.29 -35.10 -33.89
N ASN A 164 -12.30 -35.82 -33.38
CA ASN A 164 -12.34 -36.26 -31.99
C ASN A 164 -11.24 -37.30 -31.71
N PHE A 165 -11.06 -38.26 -32.60
CA PHE A 165 -10.05 -39.30 -32.47
C PHE A 165 -8.64 -38.71 -32.38
N VAL A 166 -8.27 -37.77 -33.26
CA VAL A 166 -6.94 -37.14 -33.22
C VAL A 166 -6.77 -36.28 -31.97
N LYS A 167 -7.82 -35.57 -31.55
CA LYS A 167 -7.79 -34.72 -30.35
C LYS A 167 -7.64 -35.52 -29.05
N GLU A 168 -8.24 -36.71 -28.98
CA GLU A 168 -8.18 -37.59 -27.82
C GLU A 168 -6.85 -38.34 -27.73
N ASN A 169 -6.34 -38.83 -28.87
CA ASN A 169 -5.16 -39.70 -28.91
C ASN A 169 -3.83 -38.96 -29.17
N PHE A 170 -3.84 -37.78 -29.80
CA PHE A 170 -2.62 -37.06 -30.21
C PHE A 170 -2.66 -35.57 -29.83
N LYS A 171 -2.36 -35.24 -28.57
CA LYS A 171 -2.44 -33.87 -28.02
C LYS A 171 -1.50 -32.84 -28.68
N PHE A 172 -0.43 -33.31 -29.31
CA PHE A 172 0.54 -32.47 -30.03
C PHE A 172 0.13 -32.19 -31.49
N LEU A 173 -0.97 -32.77 -31.98
CA LEU A 173 -1.53 -32.52 -33.31
C LEU A 173 -2.80 -31.68 -33.23
N VAL A 174 -3.03 -30.87 -34.26
CA VAL A 174 -4.25 -30.08 -34.48
C VAL A 174 -4.83 -30.44 -35.83
N THR A 175 -6.16 -30.52 -35.90
CA THR A 175 -6.88 -30.86 -37.12
C THR A 175 -7.80 -29.73 -37.55
N ASP A 176 -7.83 -29.44 -38.86
CA ASP A 176 -8.74 -28.47 -39.48
C ASP A 176 -9.38 -29.04 -40.76
N THR A 177 -10.64 -28.68 -41.03
CA THR A 177 -11.31 -29.07 -42.28
C THR A 177 -10.98 -28.06 -43.37
N VAL A 178 -10.40 -28.52 -44.48
CA VAL A 178 -10.07 -27.73 -45.66
C VAL A 178 -10.88 -28.21 -46.87
N ASP A 179 -11.08 -27.34 -47.85
CA ASP A 179 -11.71 -27.75 -49.11
C ASP A 179 -10.76 -28.66 -49.90
N GLY A 180 -11.31 -29.71 -50.50
CA GLY A 180 -10.59 -30.71 -51.27
C GLY A 180 -10.33 -30.27 -52.72
N PRO A 181 -9.85 -31.19 -53.58
CA PRO A 181 -9.54 -30.88 -54.99
C PRO A 181 -10.75 -30.41 -55.80
N ASP A 182 -11.95 -30.90 -55.44
CA ASP A 182 -13.21 -30.44 -55.99
C ASP A 182 -13.94 -29.54 -54.98
N SER A 183 -14.61 -28.48 -55.46
CA SER A 183 -15.35 -27.51 -54.63
C SER A 183 -16.51 -28.09 -53.79
N THR A 184 -16.81 -29.39 -53.95
CA THR A 184 -17.83 -30.14 -53.19
C THR A 184 -17.22 -31.11 -52.15
N SER A 185 -15.91 -31.32 -52.20
CA SER A 185 -15.19 -32.31 -51.39
C SER A 185 -14.49 -31.59 -50.24
N LYS A 186 -14.52 -32.14 -49.02
CA LYS A 186 -13.77 -31.58 -47.87
C LYS A 186 -12.80 -32.60 -47.32
N CYS A 187 -11.59 -32.15 -47.02
CA CYS A 187 -10.51 -32.95 -46.46
C CYS A 187 -10.21 -32.51 -45.04
N ILE A 188 -9.58 -33.38 -44.25
CA ILE A 188 -9.05 -33.02 -42.93
C ILE A 188 -7.55 -32.86 -43.08
N ARG A 189 -7.05 -31.70 -42.66
CA ARG A 189 -5.63 -31.43 -42.55
C ARG A 189 -5.20 -31.62 -41.11
N VAL A 190 -4.10 -32.33 -40.92
CA VAL A 190 -3.47 -32.62 -39.64
C VAL A 190 -2.13 -31.90 -39.60
N ARG A 191 -1.88 -31.11 -38.57
CA ARG A 191 -0.67 -30.31 -38.40
C ARG A 191 -0.15 -30.38 -36.97
N VAL A 192 1.14 -30.16 -36.79
CA VAL A 192 1.74 -30.06 -35.45
C VAL A 192 1.23 -28.79 -34.75
N ASN A 193 0.94 -28.91 -33.45
CA ASN A 193 0.53 -27.81 -32.60
C ASN A 193 1.72 -26.90 -32.29
N SER A 194 2.18 -26.11 -33.27
CA SER A 194 3.12 -25.03 -33.01
C SER A 194 2.40 -23.96 -32.18
N GLY A 195 2.83 -23.76 -30.94
CA GLY A 195 2.25 -22.80 -29.99
C GLY A 195 2.35 -21.32 -30.39
N ALA A 196 2.62 -21.02 -31.67
CA ALA A 196 2.85 -19.70 -32.20
C ALA A 196 1.69 -19.25 -33.11
N HIS A 197 1.15 -18.07 -32.79
CA HIS A 197 0.31 -17.24 -33.66
C HIS A 197 -1.06 -17.77 -34.10
N ASN A 198 -2.08 -17.60 -33.24
CA ASN A 198 -3.40 -17.08 -33.68
C ASN A 198 -4.31 -16.53 -32.56
N ASN A 199 -3.73 -15.98 -31.48
CA ASN A 199 -4.49 -15.36 -30.40
C ASN A 199 -4.70 -13.83 -30.57
N ARG A 200 -4.84 -13.34 -31.81
CA ARG A 200 -5.12 -11.91 -32.08
C ARG A 200 -6.61 -11.56 -32.13
N GLY A 201 -7.54 -12.53 -32.20
CA GLY A 201 -8.98 -12.25 -32.28
C GLY A 201 -9.75 -12.21 -30.95
N ASN A 202 -9.24 -12.85 -29.87
CA ASN A 202 -10.06 -13.11 -28.68
C ASN A 202 -9.78 -12.20 -27.46
N ARG A 203 -8.87 -11.23 -27.57
CA ARG A 203 -8.60 -10.29 -26.46
C ARG A 203 -9.75 -9.31 -26.17
N SER A 204 -10.71 -9.18 -27.08
CA SER A 204 -11.86 -8.26 -26.92
C SER A 204 -12.94 -8.83 -25.99
N LYS A 205 -13.23 -10.15 -26.06
CA LYS A 205 -14.34 -10.75 -25.28
C LYS A 205 -14.08 -10.86 -23.78
N LYS A 206 -12.85 -11.15 -23.33
CA LYS A 206 -12.51 -11.21 -21.89
C LYS A 206 -12.53 -9.83 -21.18
N ARG A 207 -12.69 -8.72 -21.91
CA ARG A 207 -12.82 -7.38 -21.29
C ARG A 207 -14.26 -7.08 -20.84
N LYS A 208 -15.26 -7.77 -21.40
CA LYS A 208 -16.69 -7.53 -21.13
C LYS A 208 -17.26 -8.34 -19.95
N GLU A 209 -16.64 -9.47 -19.59
CA GLU A 209 -16.98 -10.28 -18.40
C GLU A 209 -16.24 -9.83 -17.12
N ARG A 210 -15.88 -8.54 -17.02
CA ARG A 210 -15.27 -7.94 -15.82
C ARG A 210 -16.33 -7.40 -14.86
N GLY A 211 -17.46 -8.09 -14.71
CA GLY A 211 -18.44 -7.79 -13.66
C GLY A 211 -17.98 -8.36 -12.32
N ASP A 212 -18.08 -7.57 -11.25
CA ASP A 212 -18.09 -7.84 -9.79
C ASP A 212 -17.34 -9.03 -9.16
N LYS A 213 -16.44 -9.71 -9.88
CA LYS A 213 -15.59 -10.73 -9.28
C LYS A 213 -14.51 -10.04 -8.43
N PRO A 214 -14.37 -10.37 -7.12
CA PRO A 214 -13.42 -9.70 -6.24
C PRO A 214 -11.98 -9.81 -6.73
N PHE A 215 -11.61 -10.97 -7.29
CA PHE A 215 -10.24 -11.30 -7.70
C PHE A 215 -10.11 -11.63 -9.20
N ASP A 216 -8.90 -11.46 -9.74
CA ASP A 216 -8.58 -11.81 -11.13
C ASP A 216 -8.38 -13.32 -11.28
N SER A 217 -9.21 -13.98 -12.09
CA SER A 217 -9.16 -15.43 -12.30
C SER A 217 -8.23 -15.86 -13.45
N ARG A 218 -7.37 -14.97 -13.94
CA ARG A 218 -6.41 -15.33 -15.01
C ARG A 218 -5.35 -16.28 -14.47
N GLY A 219 -5.30 -17.48 -15.04
CA GLY A 219 -4.38 -18.55 -14.62
C GLY A 219 -4.90 -19.41 -13.47
N SER A 220 -6.15 -19.21 -13.02
CA SER A 220 -6.76 -19.98 -11.93
C SER A 220 -7.61 -21.17 -12.39
N GLU A 221 -7.64 -21.47 -13.70
CA GLU A 221 -8.54 -22.46 -14.30
C GLU A 221 -8.25 -23.90 -13.82
N HIS A 222 -7.07 -24.17 -13.23
CA HIS A 222 -6.67 -25.48 -12.70
C HIS A 222 -6.03 -25.39 -11.30
N TRP A 223 -6.53 -24.49 -10.44
CA TRP A 223 -5.98 -24.37 -9.07
C TRP A 223 -6.43 -25.53 -8.19
N PRO A 224 -5.52 -26.34 -7.60
CA PRO A 224 -5.90 -27.49 -6.78
C PRO A 224 -6.70 -27.07 -5.55
N GLU A 225 -7.76 -27.82 -5.22
CA GLU A 225 -8.64 -27.49 -4.08
C GLU A 225 -7.95 -27.63 -2.72
N HIS A 226 -6.95 -28.51 -2.62
CA HIS A 226 -6.17 -28.71 -1.39
C HIS A 226 -5.13 -27.60 -1.16
N VAL A 227 -4.80 -26.80 -2.18
CA VAL A 227 -3.83 -25.70 -2.06
C VAL A 227 -4.57 -24.43 -1.65
N GLY A 228 -4.05 -23.74 -0.64
CA GLY A 228 -4.57 -22.44 -0.19
C GLY A 228 -4.82 -21.49 -1.36
N LYS A 229 -5.94 -20.75 -1.33
CA LYS A 229 -6.36 -19.88 -2.43
C LYS A 229 -5.39 -18.70 -2.65
N PHE A 230 -4.59 -18.37 -1.65
CA PHE A 230 -3.67 -17.25 -1.68
C PHE A 230 -2.23 -17.74 -1.51
N LEU A 231 -1.33 -17.13 -2.27
CA LEU A 231 0.10 -17.26 -2.05
C LEU A 231 0.54 -16.10 -1.17
N ARG A 232 1.05 -16.42 0.03
CA ARG A 232 1.75 -15.50 0.91
C ARG A 232 3.24 -15.45 0.54
N PHE A 233 3.83 -14.28 0.60
CA PHE A 233 5.25 -14.05 0.38
C PHE A 233 5.71 -12.81 1.16
N HIS A 234 7.00 -12.74 1.46
CA HIS A 234 7.61 -11.56 2.03
C HIS A 234 8.04 -10.61 0.91
N LEU A 235 7.60 -9.37 0.99
CA LEU A 235 7.97 -8.29 0.10
C LEU A 235 9.06 -7.45 0.77
N TYR A 236 10.27 -7.51 0.23
CA TYR A 236 11.35 -6.60 0.55
C TYR A 236 11.38 -5.48 -0.48
N LYS A 237 11.47 -4.22 -0.03
CA LYS A 237 11.54 -3.05 -0.90
C LYS A 237 12.50 -2.00 -0.36
N GLU A 238 13.17 -1.31 -1.27
CA GLU A 238 14.13 -0.24 -0.99
C GLU A 238 13.67 1.04 -1.67
N ASN A 239 13.53 2.12 -0.89
CA ASN A 239 13.17 3.44 -1.38
C ASN A 239 11.90 3.50 -2.26
N LYS A 240 10.93 2.62 -1.99
CA LYS A 240 9.72 2.42 -2.78
C LYS A 240 8.47 2.38 -1.92
N ASP A 241 7.37 2.88 -2.46
CA ASP A 241 6.05 2.76 -1.83
C ASP A 241 5.49 1.34 -2.01
N THR A 242 4.71 0.85 -1.04
CA THR A 242 4.10 -0.49 -1.10
C THR A 242 3.19 -0.64 -2.33
N GLN A 243 2.36 0.35 -2.63
CA GLN A 243 1.45 0.31 -3.79
C GLN A 243 2.22 0.39 -5.12
N GLU A 244 3.30 1.18 -5.16
CA GLU A 244 4.19 1.24 -6.33
C GLU A 244 4.81 -0.13 -6.62
N ALA A 245 5.33 -0.80 -5.57
CA ALA A 245 5.94 -2.12 -5.68
C ALA A 245 4.92 -3.18 -6.15
N LEU A 246 3.75 -3.24 -5.50
CA LEU A 246 2.68 -4.18 -5.87
C LEU A 246 2.09 -3.88 -7.25
N GLY A 247 2.01 -2.61 -7.65
CA GLY A 247 1.60 -2.20 -9.00
C GLY A 247 2.57 -2.70 -10.07
N LEU A 248 3.87 -2.63 -9.82
CA LEU A 248 4.90 -3.15 -10.73
C LEU A 248 4.83 -4.68 -10.83
N ILE A 249 4.80 -5.38 -9.70
CA ILE A 249 4.66 -6.85 -9.65
C ILE A 249 3.38 -7.28 -10.36
N GLY A 250 2.26 -6.60 -10.07
CA GLY A 250 0.98 -6.85 -10.70
C GLY A 250 1.02 -6.67 -12.22
N LYS A 251 1.67 -5.62 -12.72
CA LYS A 251 1.84 -5.39 -14.16
C LYS A 251 2.66 -6.51 -14.82
N MET A 252 3.70 -7.01 -14.15
CA MET A 252 4.58 -8.07 -14.68
C MET A 252 3.92 -9.45 -14.66
N LEU A 253 3.15 -9.76 -13.62
CA LEU A 253 2.32 -10.98 -13.54
C LEU A 253 1.05 -10.88 -14.39
N GLY A 254 0.70 -9.67 -14.81
CA GLY A 254 -0.56 -9.40 -15.47
C GLY A 254 -1.76 -9.58 -14.56
N VAL A 255 -1.67 -9.26 -13.26
CA VAL A 255 -2.79 -9.27 -12.30
C VAL A 255 -3.14 -7.84 -11.87
N GLN A 256 -4.35 -7.65 -11.34
CA GLN A 256 -4.78 -6.33 -10.86
C GLN A 256 -4.30 -6.08 -9.42
N PRO A 257 -4.04 -4.83 -9.02
CA PRO A 257 -3.64 -4.48 -7.65
C PRO A 257 -4.58 -5.03 -6.57
N LYS A 258 -5.90 -5.08 -6.85
CA LYS A 258 -6.91 -5.67 -5.96
C LYS A 258 -6.72 -7.16 -5.63
N SER A 259 -5.87 -7.86 -6.40
CA SER A 259 -5.54 -9.26 -6.16
C SER A 259 -4.48 -9.46 -5.08
N PHE A 260 -3.86 -8.37 -4.61
CA PHE A 260 -2.92 -8.37 -3.50
C PHE A 260 -3.61 -7.94 -2.21
N GLY A 261 -3.30 -8.62 -1.11
CA GLY A 261 -3.67 -8.23 0.25
C GLY A 261 -2.42 -8.00 1.09
N PHE A 262 -2.44 -6.99 1.96
CA PHE A 262 -1.34 -6.63 2.86
C PHE A 262 -1.91 -5.95 4.11
N SER A 263 -1.17 -6.02 5.23
CA SER A 263 -1.69 -5.54 6.53
C SER A 263 -1.51 -4.03 6.74
N GLY A 264 -0.54 -3.41 6.09
CA GLY A 264 -0.35 -1.96 6.09
C GLY A 264 0.73 -1.51 5.12
N THR A 265 0.71 -0.22 4.77
CA THR A 265 1.76 0.39 3.96
C THR A 265 2.99 0.69 4.82
N LYS A 266 4.19 0.55 4.25
CA LYS A 266 5.45 0.92 4.91
C LYS A 266 6.05 2.18 4.28
N ASP A 267 6.92 2.87 5.01
CA ASP A 267 7.64 4.05 4.56
C ASP A 267 8.23 3.88 3.15
N LYS A 268 8.17 4.93 2.32
CA LYS A 268 8.85 4.93 1.02
C LYS A 268 10.36 5.03 1.19
N ARG A 269 10.84 6.06 1.90
CA ARG A 269 12.28 6.30 2.15
C ARG A 269 12.75 5.43 3.32
N SER A 270 12.87 4.14 3.07
CA SER A 270 13.33 3.12 3.98
C SER A 270 13.77 1.87 3.21
N VAL A 271 14.41 0.95 3.91
CA VAL A 271 14.36 -0.49 3.58
C VAL A 271 13.22 -1.10 4.37
N SER A 272 12.36 -1.89 3.74
CA SER A 272 11.27 -2.51 4.49
C SER A 272 10.89 -3.89 4.00
N THR A 273 10.55 -4.75 4.96
CA THR A 273 10.04 -6.09 4.73
C THR A 273 8.64 -6.22 5.32
N GLN A 274 7.69 -6.70 4.53
CA GLN A 274 6.31 -6.90 4.96
C GLN A 274 5.70 -8.15 4.33
N CYS A 275 4.65 -8.67 4.95
CA CYS A 275 3.91 -9.81 4.44
C CYS A 275 2.87 -9.37 3.40
N VAL A 276 2.76 -10.12 2.30
CA VAL A 276 1.81 -9.87 1.22
C VAL A 276 1.18 -11.19 0.79
N THR A 277 -0.10 -11.14 0.44
CA THR A 277 -0.82 -12.26 -0.17
C THR A 277 -1.25 -11.92 -1.58
N VAL A 278 -1.27 -12.89 -2.49
CA VAL A 278 -1.79 -12.74 -3.85
C VAL A 278 -2.70 -13.90 -4.21
N PHE A 279 -3.85 -13.60 -4.81
CA PHE A 279 -4.85 -14.62 -5.16
C PHE A 279 -4.38 -15.52 -6.31
N LYS A 280 -4.34 -16.84 -6.05
CA LYS A 280 -4.10 -17.94 -7.01
C LYS A 280 -2.93 -17.68 -7.99
N GLN A 281 -1.76 -17.31 -7.47
CA GLN A 281 -0.52 -17.21 -8.25
C GLN A 281 0.51 -18.25 -7.81
N GLN A 282 1.29 -18.73 -8.77
CA GLN A 282 2.40 -19.67 -8.52
C GLN A 282 3.63 -18.94 -8.01
N ALA A 283 4.29 -19.50 -6.99
CA ALA A 283 5.50 -18.93 -6.41
C ALA A 283 6.65 -18.85 -7.42
N SER A 284 6.80 -19.84 -8.30
CA SER A 284 7.82 -19.85 -9.36
C SER A 284 7.76 -18.62 -10.26
N LYS A 285 6.55 -18.12 -10.56
CA LYS A 285 6.37 -16.88 -11.33
C LYS A 285 6.86 -15.67 -10.58
N LEU A 286 6.61 -15.58 -9.27
CA LEU A 286 7.08 -14.46 -8.44
C LEU A 286 8.59 -14.52 -8.25
N ALA A 287 9.14 -15.68 -7.91
CA ALA A 287 10.58 -15.89 -7.75
C ALA A 287 11.36 -15.50 -9.02
N ALA A 288 10.84 -15.86 -10.21
CA ALA A 288 11.45 -15.48 -11.48
C ALA A 288 11.50 -13.95 -11.71
N LEU A 289 10.63 -13.16 -11.06
CA LEU A 289 10.66 -11.70 -11.16
C LEU A 289 11.84 -11.08 -10.42
N ASN A 290 12.44 -11.75 -9.43
CA ASN A 290 13.55 -11.19 -8.65
C ASN A 290 14.73 -10.73 -9.52
N LYS A 291 14.96 -11.38 -10.68
CA LYS A 291 16.00 -11.01 -11.66
C LYS A 291 15.73 -9.68 -12.37
N ARG A 292 14.47 -9.24 -12.41
CA ARG A 292 14.01 -8.05 -13.15
C ARG A 292 13.52 -6.92 -12.23
N LEU A 293 13.33 -7.23 -10.96
CA LEU A 293 12.88 -6.29 -9.94
C LEU A 293 14.08 -5.56 -9.32
N PHE A 294 14.19 -4.26 -9.59
CA PHE A 294 15.20 -3.37 -9.01
C PHE A 294 14.68 -2.72 -7.73
N GLY A 295 15.45 -2.83 -6.62
CA GLY A 295 15.04 -2.35 -5.30
C GLY A 295 13.80 -3.05 -4.72
N ILE A 296 13.42 -4.20 -5.28
CA ILE A 296 12.33 -5.06 -4.79
C ILE A 296 12.80 -6.51 -4.86
N LYS A 297 12.54 -7.28 -3.81
CA LYS A 297 12.70 -8.73 -3.78
C LYS A 297 11.50 -9.38 -3.12
N VAL A 298 11.17 -10.58 -3.59
CA VAL A 298 10.08 -11.41 -3.06
C VAL A 298 10.61 -12.79 -2.72
N GLY A 299 10.16 -13.35 -1.61
CA GLY A 299 10.64 -14.62 -1.10
C GLY A 299 9.75 -15.18 0.00
N ASP A 300 10.25 -16.18 0.72
CA ASP A 300 9.53 -16.85 1.83
C ASP A 300 8.09 -17.23 1.46
N PHE A 301 7.95 -17.95 0.35
CA PHE A 301 6.66 -18.30 -0.23
C PHE A 301 5.92 -19.33 0.64
N CYS A 302 4.61 -19.14 0.81
CA CYS A 302 3.76 -20.06 1.58
C CYS A 302 2.30 -19.99 1.10
N HIS A 303 1.64 -21.13 0.89
CA HIS A 303 0.21 -21.13 0.55
C HIS A 303 -0.65 -20.95 1.80
N VAL A 304 -1.63 -20.06 1.71
CA VAL A 304 -2.56 -19.74 2.81
C VAL A 304 -4.01 -19.74 2.31
N LYS A 305 -4.95 -20.05 3.21
CA LYS A 305 -6.38 -20.16 2.90
C LYS A 305 -7.04 -18.79 2.70
N GLU A 306 -6.62 -17.80 3.46
CA GLU A 306 -7.19 -16.46 3.51
C GLU A 306 -6.16 -15.41 3.09
N GLY A 307 -6.63 -14.32 2.48
CA GLY A 307 -5.81 -13.18 2.13
C GLY A 307 -5.62 -12.24 3.32
N LEU A 308 -4.51 -11.51 3.33
CA LEU A 308 -4.25 -10.48 4.33
C LEU A 308 -5.15 -9.26 4.11
N LEU A 309 -5.68 -8.73 5.21
CA LEU A 309 -6.49 -7.52 5.26
C LEU A 309 -5.76 -6.41 6.01
N LEU A 310 -6.12 -5.16 5.74
CA LEU A 310 -5.59 -4.00 6.44
C LEU A 310 -5.83 -4.11 7.95
N GLY A 311 -4.82 -3.73 8.74
CA GLY A 311 -4.85 -3.79 10.21
C GLY A 311 -4.50 -5.16 10.80
N GLN A 312 -4.29 -6.20 10.00
CA GLN A 312 -3.84 -7.52 10.48
C GLN A 312 -2.32 -7.57 10.73
N LEU A 313 -1.83 -6.67 11.58
CA LEU A 313 -0.46 -6.65 12.09
C LEU A 313 -0.46 -6.23 13.56
N MET A 314 0.50 -6.72 14.35
CA MET A 314 0.70 -6.21 15.72
C MET A 314 1.47 -4.89 15.73
N GLY A 315 2.37 -4.68 14.77
CA GLY A 315 3.24 -3.52 14.77
C GLY A 315 4.36 -3.58 13.76
N ASN A 316 5.41 -2.80 13.99
CA ASN A 316 6.61 -2.79 13.16
C ASN A 316 7.86 -2.73 14.06
N ARG A 317 8.85 -3.56 13.76
CA ARG A 317 10.21 -3.48 14.28
C ARG A 317 10.98 -2.49 13.42
N PHE A 318 11.53 -1.47 14.04
CA PHE A 318 12.37 -0.48 13.39
C PHE A 318 13.83 -0.71 13.78
N THR A 319 14.72 -0.64 12.80
CA THR A 319 16.16 -0.45 13.03
C THR A 319 16.55 0.89 12.44
N ILE A 320 16.95 1.82 13.29
CA ILE A 320 17.15 3.22 12.96
C ILE A 320 18.59 3.60 13.32
N THR A 321 19.30 4.21 12.38
CA THR A 321 20.62 4.78 12.60
C THR A 321 20.55 6.30 12.46
N LEU A 322 20.82 7.00 13.56
CA LEU A 322 21.00 8.45 13.58
C LEU A 322 22.49 8.74 13.35
N ARG A 323 22.80 9.45 12.27
CA ARG A 323 24.19 9.79 11.88
C ARG A 323 24.59 11.18 12.39
N GLY A 324 25.89 11.45 12.42
CA GLY A 324 26.43 12.74 12.82
C GLY A 324 25.94 13.19 14.20
N VAL A 325 25.94 12.27 15.17
CA VAL A 325 25.42 12.54 16.51
C VAL A 325 26.35 13.49 17.25
N VAL A 326 25.81 14.63 17.69
CA VAL A 326 26.55 15.65 18.45
C VAL A 326 25.76 16.00 19.71
N ALA A 327 26.39 15.81 20.86
CA ALA A 327 25.86 16.11 22.19
C ALA A 327 26.97 16.71 23.07
N ASP A 328 26.57 17.37 24.17
CA ASP A 328 27.51 17.92 25.15
C ASP A 328 28.39 16.84 25.80
N SER A 329 27.84 15.63 25.96
CA SER A 329 28.56 14.47 26.46
C SER A 329 27.97 13.18 25.89
N GLU A 330 28.80 12.15 25.75
CA GLU A 330 28.33 10.81 25.36
C GLU A 330 27.30 10.27 26.35
N GLU A 331 27.46 10.58 27.64
CA GLU A 331 26.55 10.21 28.73
C GLU A 331 25.14 10.77 28.53
N THR A 332 25.01 11.96 27.93
CA THR A 332 23.71 12.55 27.57
C THR A 332 22.96 11.66 26.58
N ILE A 333 23.66 11.09 25.60
CA ILE A 333 23.07 10.21 24.58
C ILE A 333 22.61 8.91 25.24
N LYS A 334 23.45 8.31 26.09
CA LYS A 334 23.13 7.07 26.82
C LYS A 334 21.90 7.24 27.71
N LYS A 335 21.88 8.28 28.56
CA LYS A 335 20.74 8.58 29.43
C LYS A 335 19.46 8.85 28.66
N SER A 336 19.56 9.54 27.52
CA SER A 336 18.40 9.81 26.67
C SER A 336 17.84 8.53 26.05
N ALA A 337 18.70 7.66 25.53
CA ALA A 337 18.30 6.35 25.00
C ALA A 337 17.66 5.47 26.08
N GLU A 338 18.28 5.38 27.26
CA GLU A 338 17.73 4.65 28.41
C GLU A 338 16.37 5.21 28.87
N SER A 339 16.21 6.53 28.93
CA SER A 339 14.94 7.18 29.27
C SER A 339 13.86 6.89 28.23
N LEU A 340 14.17 6.88 26.93
CA LEU A 340 13.19 6.48 25.91
C LEU A 340 12.72 5.02 26.10
N GLY A 341 13.64 4.10 26.40
CA GLY A 341 13.30 2.70 26.67
C GLY A 341 12.42 2.53 27.91
N LYS A 342 12.73 3.25 28.99
CA LYS A 342 12.06 3.13 30.29
C LYS A 342 10.73 3.88 30.36
N ASP A 343 10.73 5.13 29.92
CA ASP A 343 9.63 6.08 30.10
C ASP A 343 8.75 6.16 28.85
N GLY A 344 9.31 5.88 27.67
CA GLY A 344 8.60 5.91 26.39
C GLY A 344 8.53 7.30 25.77
N PHE A 345 7.51 7.52 24.95
CA PHE A 345 7.23 8.77 24.25
C PHE A 345 5.73 9.05 24.17
N ILE A 346 5.36 10.30 23.86
CA ILE A 346 3.97 10.68 23.62
C ILE A 346 3.57 10.23 22.21
N ASN A 347 2.49 9.47 22.09
CA ASN A 347 2.08 8.79 20.86
C ASN A 347 1.36 9.72 19.85
N TYR A 348 1.95 10.89 19.58
CA TYR A 348 1.44 11.86 18.61
C TYR A 348 1.26 11.27 17.20
N PHE A 349 0.32 11.83 16.45
CA PHE A 349 0.33 11.73 14.99
C PHE A 349 1.44 12.62 14.46
N GLY A 350 2.44 12.03 13.80
CA GLY A 350 3.57 12.77 13.24
C GLY A 350 3.20 13.62 12.02
N LEU A 351 4.11 14.50 11.59
CA LEU A 351 3.91 15.41 10.44
C LEU A 351 3.52 14.69 9.13
N GLN A 352 3.94 13.44 8.95
CA GLN A 352 3.53 12.61 7.81
C GLN A 352 2.00 12.49 7.69
N ARG A 353 1.26 12.52 8.81
CA ARG A 353 -0.20 12.45 8.82
C ARG A 353 -0.87 13.70 8.26
N PHE A 354 -0.19 14.83 8.36
CA PHE A 354 -0.67 16.14 7.94
C PHE A 354 -0.23 16.53 6.53
N GLY A 355 0.53 15.67 5.85
CA GLY A 355 1.08 15.90 4.53
C GLY A 355 2.37 16.73 4.57
N SER A 356 3.16 16.64 3.49
CA SER A 356 4.41 17.39 3.32
C SER A 356 4.32 18.50 2.27
N GLY A 357 3.13 18.74 1.70
CA GLY A 357 2.93 19.79 0.70
C GLY A 357 2.58 21.14 1.32
N SER A 358 2.23 22.09 0.44
CA SER A 358 1.95 23.48 0.82
C SER A 358 0.66 23.64 1.62
N VAL A 359 -0.25 22.66 1.56
CA VAL A 359 -1.50 22.69 2.33
C VAL A 359 -1.57 21.50 3.28
N PRO A 360 -1.75 21.76 4.59
CA PRO A 360 -2.04 20.70 5.54
C PRO A 360 -3.33 19.93 5.22
N THR A 361 -3.29 18.61 5.32
CA THR A 361 -4.44 17.73 5.05
C THR A 361 -5.61 17.95 6.00
N HIS A 362 -5.35 18.37 7.25
CA HIS A 362 -6.40 18.60 8.25
C HIS A 362 -7.26 19.83 7.93
N HIS A 363 -6.74 20.82 7.20
CA HIS A 363 -7.54 21.94 6.70
C HIS A 363 -8.54 21.49 5.63
N VAL A 364 -8.15 20.55 4.76
CA VAL A 364 -9.08 19.90 3.83
C VAL A 364 -10.15 19.15 4.60
N GLY A 365 -9.76 18.38 5.61
CA GLY A 365 -10.68 17.67 6.50
C GLY A 365 -11.71 18.61 7.11
N ALA A 366 -11.27 19.73 7.67
CA ALA A 366 -12.15 20.74 8.24
C ALA A 366 -13.14 21.33 7.21
N ALA A 367 -12.67 21.66 6.01
CA ALA A 367 -13.54 22.16 4.93
C ALA A 367 -14.58 21.11 4.48
N LEU A 368 -14.20 19.83 4.43
CA LEU A 368 -15.12 18.72 4.13
C LEU A 368 -16.20 18.58 5.20
N LEU A 369 -15.83 18.62 6.49
CA LEU A 369 -16.75 18.51 7.62
C LEU A 369 -17.74 19.68 7.71
N LYS A 370 -17.35 20.87 7.24
CA LYS A 370 -18.24 22.04 7.15
C LYS A 370 -19.18 22.01 5.94
N GLY A 371 -18.95 21.13 4.97
CA GLY A 371 -19.65 21.14 3.70
C GLY A 371 -19.24 22.29 2.75
N GLU A 372 -18.08 22.89 2.98
CA GLU A 372 -17.49 23.92 2.11
C GLU A 372 -16.83 23.26 0.89
N TRP A 373 -17.63 22.59 0.04
CA TRP A 373 -17.14 21.74 -1.05
C TRP A 373 -16.20 22.46 -2.03
N LYS A 374 -16.49 23.74 -2.31
CA LYS A 374 -15.69 24.58 -3.21
C LYS A 374 -14.31 24.88 -2.62
N ASP A 375 -14.23 25.10 -1.32
CA ASP A 375 -12.97 25.36 -0.64
C ASP A 375 -12.16 24.07 -0.51
N ALA A 376 -12.80 22.95 -0.15
CA ALA A 376 -12.15 21.64 -0.10
C ALA A 376 -11.59 21.20 -1.47
N GLU A 377 -12.35 21.42 -2.55
CA GLU A 377 -11.89 21.15 -3.92
C GLU A 377 -10.69 22.02 -4.29
N ARG A 378 -10.79 23.34 -4.07
CA ARG A 378 -9.70 24.28 -4.33
C ARG A 378 -8.45 23.91 -3.54
N ILE A 379 -8.59 23.51 -2.29
CA ILE A 379 -7.43 23.16 -1.48
C ILE A 379 -6.77 21.86 -1.98
N ASN A 380 -7.57 20.86 -2.36
CA ASN A 380 -7.05 19.57 -2.84
C ASN A 380 -6.44 19.61 -4.24
N ALA A 381 -7.01 20.38 -5.17
CA ALA A 381 -6.62 20.35 -6.58
C ALA A 381 -5.20 20.89 -6.85
N TRP A 382 -4.60 21.62 -5.91
CA TRP A 382 -3.43 22.48 -6.18
C TRP A 382 -2.20 22.17 -5.31
N HIS A 383 -2.08 20.95 -4.78
CA HIS A 383 -1.14 20.61 -3.71
C HIS A 383 0.34 20.45 -4.16
N VAL A 384 0.64 20.28 -5.46
CA VAL A 384 1.99 19.80 -5.86
C VAL A 384 2.64 20.49 -7.07
N VAL A 385 1.91 21.19 -7.95
CA VAL A 385 2.51 21.80 -9.16
C VAL A 385 2.05 23.24 -9.33
N ASN A 386 2.89 24.20 -8.93
CA ASN A 386 2.59 25.63 -9.04
C ASN A 386 2.31 26.04 -10.50
N ASP A 387 3.09 25.54 -11.46
CA ASP A 387 2.91 25.91 -12.87
C ASP A 387 1.57 25.43 -13.44
N ALA A 388 1.18 24.18 -13.18
CA ALA A 388 -0.11 23.65 -13.63
C ALA A 388 -1.30 24.31 -12.90
N ARG A 389 -1.08 24.77 -11.67
CA ARG A 389 -2.04 25.55 -10.87
C ARG A 389 -2.24 26.93 -11.46
N GLU A 390 -1.16 27.65 -11.74
CA GLU A 390 -1.19 28.97 -12.35
C GLU A 390 -1.84 28.90 -13.73
N TYR A 391 -1.44 27.93 -14.56
CA TYR A 391 -2.07 27.67 -15.85
C TYR A 391 -3.57 27.46 -15.74
N TYR A 392 -4.05 26.61 -14.82
CA TYR A 392 -5.49 26.41 -14.64
C TYR A 392 -6.21 27.66 -14.14
N LYS A 393 -5.59 28.40 -13.21
CA LYS A 393 -6.17 29.62 -12.64
C LYS A 393 -6.34 30.71 -13.71
N GLU A 394 -5.38 30.81 -14.63
CA GLU A 394 -5.40 31.79 -15.72
C GLU A 394 -6.32 31.37 -16.88
N THR A 395 -6.29 30.10 -17.27
CA THR A 395 -6.95 29.63 -18.51
C THR A 395 -8.31 28.95 -18.28
N GLY A 396 -8.54 28.35 -17.11
CA GLY A 396 -9.67 27.45 -16.87
C GLY A 396 -9.67 26.17 -17.71
N ASP A 397 -8.59 25.88 -18.45
CA ASP A 397 -8.50 24.74 -19.38
C ASP A 397 -8.16 23.44 -18.65
N ILE A 398 -9.18 22.64 -18.34
CA ILE A 398 -9.05 21.35 -17.68
C ILE A 398 -8.18 20.37 -18.48
N ASP A 399 -8.32 20.34 -19.82
CA ASP A 399 -7.61 19.37 -20.65
C ASP A 399 -6.11 19.70 -20.76
N GLY A 400 -5.77 20.97 -20.85
CA GLY A 400 -4.40 21.47 -20.75
C GLY A 400 -3.77 21.13 -19.41
N THR A 401 -4.46 21.40 -18.30
CA THR A 401 -3.95 21.09 -16.95
C THR A 401 -3.74 19.60 -16.75
N LEU A 402 -4.67 18.73 -17.19
CA LEU A 402 -4.53 17.28 -17.08
C LEU A 402 -3.35 16.70 -17.87
N ARG A 403 -2.88 17.39 -18.93
CA ARG A 403 -1.66 17.02 -19.67
C ARG A 403 -0.39 17.39 -18.92
N GLN A 404 -0.40 18.49 -18.17
CA GLN A 404 0.74 18.95 -17.37
C GLN A 404 0.86 18.20 -16.04
N LEU A 405 -0.25 17.75 -15.46
CA LEU A 405 -0.25 17.05 -14.17
C LEU A 405 0.38 15.65 -14.26
N PRO A 406 1.41 15.36 -13.44
CA PRO A 406 1.99 14.02 -13.34
C PRO A 406 0.97 12.94 -12.99
N ARG A 407 1.19 11.72 -13.50
CA ARG A 407 0.24 10.60 -13.32
C ARG A 407 0.06 10.15 -11.87
N TYR A 408 1.03 10.42 -10.99
CA TYR A 408 0.96 10.04 -9.58
C TYR A 408 0.02 10.92 -8.74
N LEU A 409 -0.40 12.10 -9.25
CA LEU A 409 -1.34 12.99 -8.59
C LEU A 409 -2.79 12.52 -8.79
N VAL A 410 -3.16 11.46 -8.06
CA VAL A 410 -4.44 10.76 -8.24
C VAL A 410 -5.63 11.64 -7.86
N ALA A 411 -5.55 12.40 -6.76
CA ALA A 411 -6.66 13.19 -6.25
C ALA A 411 -6.98 14.37 -7.17
N GLU A 412 -5.97 15.16 -7.53
CA GLU A 412 -6.06 16.34 -8.39
C GLU A 412 -6.60 15.97 -9.77
N ARG A 413 -6.09 14.88 -10.36
CA ARG A 413 -6.55 14.38 -11.65
C ARG A 413 -8.00 13.89 -11.59
N ALA A 414 -8.39 13.21 -10.51
CA ALA A 414 -9.77 12.74 -10.33
C ALA A 414 -10.75 13.91 -10.21
N ILE A 415 -10.40 14.93 -9.43
CA ILE A 415 -11.20 16.17 -9.29
C ILE A 415 -11.41 16.80 -10.66
N LEU A 416 -10.33 17.07 -11.41
CA LEU A 416 -10.39 17.73 -12.72
C LEU A 416 -11.19 16.90 -13.73
N GLN A 417 -11.02 15.57 -13.76
CA GLN A 417 -11.81 14.69 -14.62
C GLN A 417 -13.31 14.73 -14.31
N CYS A 418 -13.67 14.85 -13.04
CA CYS A 418 -15.07 15.00 -12.63
C CYS A 418 -15.62 16.39 -12.96
N LEU A 419 -14.86 17.46 -12.71
CA LEU A 419 -15.25 18.82 -13.06
C LEU A 419 -15.44 19.00 -14.57
N LYS A 420 -14.66 18.29 -15.39
CA LYS A 420 -14.85 18.23 -16.85
C LYS A 420 -16.23 17.69 -17.24
N LYS A 421 -16.73 16.69 -16.51
CA LYS A 421 -18.04 16.06 -16.78
C LYS A 421 -19.20 16.87 -16.18
N CYS A 422 -19.02 17.40 -14.97
CA CYS A 422 -20.04 18.08 -14.20
C CYS A 422 -19.50 19.40 -13.62
N PRO A 423 -19.41 20.49 -14.42
CA PRO A 423 -18.93 21.78 -13.95
C PRO A 423 -19.78 22.30 -12.79
N GLY A 424 -19.12 22.84 -11.75
CA GLY A 424 -19.79 23.43 -10.58
C GLY A 424 -20.30 22.43 -9.53
N ASN A 425 -20.26 21.12 -9.80
CA ASN A 425 -20.61 20.10 -8.81
C ASN A 425 -19.37 19.61 -8.04
N TYR A 426 -18.90 20.45 -7.11
CA TYR A 426 -17.69 20.18 -6.32
C TYR A 426 -17.80 18.93 -5.44
N LEU A 427 -18.98 18.61 -4.91
CA LEU A 427 -19.20 17.40 -4.11
C LEU A 427 -18.96 16.13 -4.94
N GLN A 428 -19.48 16.08 -6.18
CA GLN A 428 -19.22 14.96 -7.07
C GLN A 428 -17.75 14.90 -7.52
N ALA A 429 -17.10 16.06 -7.66
CA ALA A 429 -15.67 16.11 -7.94
C ALA A 429 -14.83 15.52 -6.80
N LEU A 430 -15.14 15.88 -5.56
CA LEU A 430 -14.52 15.32 -4.36
C LEU A 430 -14.81 13.82 -4.23
N LYS A 431 -16.05 13.37 -4.50
CA LYS A 431 -16.42 11.95 -4.57
C LYS A 431 -15.78 11.18 -5.74
N GLY A 432 -15.13 11.87 -6.68
CA GLY A 432 -14.31 11.24 -7.71
C GLY A 432 -12.98 10.69 -7.19
N ILE A 433 -12.46 11.27 -6.11
CA ILE A 433 -11.21 10.81 -5.46
C ILE A 433 -11.46 9.44 -4.83
N PRO A 434 -10.55 8.45 -4.90
CA PRO A 434 -10.73 7.17 -4.19
C PRO A 434 -11.05 7.34 -2.70
N ARG A 435 -12.01 6.57 -2.18
CA ARG A 435 -12.55 6.72 -0.82
C ARG A 435 -11.48 6.79 0.27
N THR A 436 -10.48 5.91 0.23
CA THR A 436 -9.36 5.87 1.18
C THR A 436 -8.60 7.19 1.26
N LEU A 437 -8.35 7.85 0.12
CA LEU A 437 -7.69 9.16 0.10
C LEU A 437 -8.62 10.26 0.63
N ARG A 438 -9.94 10.16 0.42
CA ARG A 438 -10.90 11.13 0.96
C ARG A 438 -10.98 11.06 2.48
N MET A 439 -11.07 9.84 3.01
CA MET A 439 -11.14 9.60 4.44
C MET A 439 -9.88 10.07 5.17
N MET A 440 -8.70 9.97 4.53
CA MET A 440 -7.44 10.50 5.08
C MET A 440 -7.55 11.96 5.52
N TYR A 441 -8.27 12.82 4.78
CA TYR A 441 -8.46 14.22 5.16
C TYR A 441 -9.29 14.36 6.43
N VAL A 442 -10.43 13.68 6.51
CA VAL A 442 -11.30 13.70 7.70
C VAL A 442 -10.56 13.17 8.92
N HIS A 443 -9.85 12.05 8.76
CA HIS A 443 -9.06 11.49 9.85
C HIS A 443 -7.87 12.34 10.25
N SER A 444 -7.26 13.08 9.33
CA SER A 444 -6.19 14.03 9.70
C SER A 444 -6.71 15.16 10.59
N TYR A 445 -7.98 15.56 10.44
CA TYR A 445 -8.62 16.51 11.36
C TYR A 445 -8.88 15.88 12.75
N GLN A 446 -9.33 14.61 12.81
CA GLN A 446 -9.41 13.89 14.09
C GLN A 446 -8.03 13.82 14.78
N SER A 447 -6.97 13.53 14.01
CA SER A 447 -5.58 13.52 14.50
C SER A 447 -5.13 14.89 15.02
N TYR A 448 -5.54 15.98 14.38
CA TYR A 448 -5.24 17.35 14.82
C TYR A 448 -5.87 17.65 16.19
N LEU A 449 -7.15 17.32 16.38
CA LEU A 449 -7.83 17.49 17.67
C LEU A 449 -7.17 16.63 18.75
N TRP A 450 -6.85 15.38 18.43
CA TRP A 450 -6.21 14.44 19.36
C TRP A 450 -4.83 14.93 19.80
N ASN A 451 -3.97 15.40 18.88
CA ASN A 451 -2.65 15.91 19.22
C ASN A 451 -2.73 17.09 20.21
N ASN A 452 -3.63 18.03 19.98
CA ASN A 452 -3.82 19.16 20.88
C ASN A 452 -4.34 18.72 22.25
N ALA A 453 -5.29 17.78 22.30
CA ALA A 453 -5.79 17.21 23.55
C ALA A 453 -4.70 16.47 24.34
N ALA A 454 -3.86 15.68 23.66
CA ALA A 454 -2.73 14.99 24.27
C ALA A 454 -1.70 15.99 24.84
N SER A 455 -1.37 17.04 24.09
CA SER A 455 -0.51 18.13 24.57
C SER A 455 -1.08 18.82 25.81
N LEU A 456 -2.38 19.12 25.82
CA LEU A 456 -3.03 19.76 26.97
C LEU A 456 -3.03 18.84 28.20
N ARG A 457 -3.34 17.55 28.01
CA ARG A 457 -3.31 16.53 29.08
C ARG A 457 -1.93 16.43 29.72
N VAL A 458 -0.87 16.45 28.92
CA VAL A 458 0.51 16.43 29.43
C VAL A 458 0.86 17.73 30.16
N LYS A 459 0.51 18.90 29.60
CA LYS A 459 0.79 20.20 30.23
C LYS A 459 0.12 20.38 31.59
N LYS A 460 -1.14 19.94 31.70
CA LYS A 460 -1.94 20.18 32.92
C LYS A 460 -1.69 19.16 34.02
N TYR A 461 -1.55 17.89 33.65
CA TYR A 461 -1.56 16.78 34.62
C TYR A 461 -0.24 15.99 34.66
N GLY A 462 0.71 16.30 33.77
CA GLY A 462 2.00 15.63 33.69
C GLY A 462 1.95 14.25 33.03
N THR A 463 3.08 13.53 33.09
CA THR A 463 3.30 12.26 32.38
C THR A 463 3.38 11.03 33.30
N SER A 464 3.45 11.23 34.63
CA SER A 464 3.78 10.16 35.58
C SER A 464 2.58 9.56 36.32
N GLN A 465 1.39 10.15 36.21
CA GLN A 465 0.22 9.72 36.97
C GLN A 465 -1.06 9.71 36.12
N VAL A 466 -1.94 8.75 36.44
CA VAL A 466 -3.34 8.72 36.01
C VAL A 466 -4.13 9.68 36.88
N VAL A 467 -5.03 10.47 36.30
CA VAL A 467 -5.85 11.43 37.05
C VAL A 467 -7.34 11.09 36.94
N LEU A 468 -8.12 11.61 37.89
CA LEU A 468 -9.56 11.43 37.90
C LEU A 468 -10.18 11.97 36.61
N GLY A 469 -11.07 11.17 35.99
CA GLY A 469 -11.71 11.51 34.73
C GLY A 469 -10.90 11.17 33.47
N ASP A 470 -9.67 10.66 33.59
CA ASP A 470 -8.96 10.06 32.43
C ASP A 470 -9.73 8.87 31.89
N LEU A 471 -9.54 8.57 30.59
CA LEU A 471 -10.02 7.33 29.99
C LEU A 471 -8.91 6.29 30.00
N VAL A 472 -9.24 5.07 30.40
CA VAL A 472 -8.30 3.94 30.43
C VAL A 472 -8.87 2.73 29.68
N SER A 473 -7.98 1.99 29.01
CA SER A 473 -8.32 0.71 28.40
C SER A 473 -8.26 -0.41 29.45
N THR A 474 -9.38 -1.07 29.70
CA THR A 474 -9.43 -2.28 30.51
C THR A 474 -8.75 -3.44 29.78
N LYS A 475 -7.81 -4.12 30.45
CA LYS A 475 -7.19 -5.34 29.93
C LYS A 475 -8.14 -6.49 30.21
N ILE A 476 -8.98 -6.87 29.25
CA ILE A 476 -9.62 -8.19 29.30
C ILE A 476 -8.64 -9.18 28.67
N ASP A 477 -8.26 -10.20 29.44
CA ASP A 477 -7.50 -11.36 28.98
C ASP A 477 -8.06 -11.86 27.65
N ALA A 478 -7.27 -11.71 26.59
CA ALA A 478 -7.59 -12.16 25.24
C ALA A 478 -7.83 -13.69 25.15
N THR A 479 -7.60 -14.43 26.24
CA THR A 479 -7.74 -15.88 26.35
C THR A 479 -9.14 -16.36 26.74
N LYS A 480 -10.06 -15.51 27.23
CA LYS A 480 -11.39 -15.97 27.71
C LYS A 480 -12.58 -15.76 26.78
N LYS A 481 -12.46 -14.95 25.71
CA LYS A 481 -13.57 -14.75 24.74
C LYS A 481 -13.41 -15.48 23.40
N MET A 482 -12.28 -16.17 23.17
CA MET A 482 -12.11 -17.01 21.96
C MET A 482 -12.91 -18.32 22.00
N ALA A 483 -13.49 -18.70 23.15
CA ALA A 483 -14.25 -19.94 23.30
C ALA A 483 -15.76 -19.81 23.03
N ASP A 484 -16.30 -18.59 22.95
CA ASP A 484 -17.77 -18.38 22.93
C ASP A 484 -18.30 -17.79 21.60
N THR A 485 -17.46 -17.74 20.56
CA THR A 485 -17.85 -17.25 19.21
C THR A 485 -17.92 -18.37 18.17
N SER A 486 -17.84 -19.64 18.57
CA SER A 486 -17.86 -20.79 17.67
C SER A 486 -19.24 -21.44 17.45
N GLU A 487 -20.30 -20.98 18.10
CA GLU A 487 -21.65 -21.53 17.92
C GLU A 487 -22.64 -20.42 17.61
N HIS A 488 -22.74 -20.07 16.32
CA HIS A 488 -23.89 -19.47 15.61
C HIS A 488 -23.39 -18.64 14.41
N LYS A 489 -22.91 -19.35 13.38
CA LYS A 489 -22.90 -18.84 12.00
C LYS A 489 -23.66 -19.84 11.13
N GLU A 490 -24.98 -19.72 11.11
CA GLU A 490 -25.76 -20.27 10.01
C GLU A 490 -26.15 -19.13 9.06
N ASN A 491 -25.72 -19.30 7.81
CA ASN A 491 -26.33 -18.83 6.56
C ASN A 491 -26.85 -17.39 6.51
N ASN A 492 -25.99 -16.48 6.02
CA ASN A 492 -26.40 -15.39 5.13
C ASN A 492 -25.23 -15.07 4.18
N GLU A 493 -25.27 -15.66 2.99
CA GLU A 493 -24.36 -15.41 1.86
C GLU A 493 -24.79 -14.18 1.03
N ASP A 494 -25.29 -13.12 1.68
CA ASP A 494 -25.66 -11.89 0.99
C ASP A 494 -24.72 -10.75 1.37
N ALA A 495 -23.93 -10.33 0.37
CA ALA A 495 -23.14 -9.10 0.29
C ALA A 495 -22.21 -8.80 1.49
N LEU A 496 -20.98 -9.33 1.43
CA LEU A 496 -19.84 -8.71 2.08
C LEU A 496 -19.63 -7.32 1.48
N ASP A 497 -20.27 -6.32 2.08
CA ASP A 497 -20.12 -4.92 1.73
C ASP A 497 -18.67 -4.51 2.06
N CYS A 498 -17.85 -4.32 1.02
CA CYS A 498 -16.45 -3.92 1.12
C CYS A 498 -16.24 -2.50 1.68
N ASP A 499 -17.30 -1.87 2.18
CA ASP A 499 -17.41 -0.44 2.47
C ASP A 499 -17.20 -0.07 3.95
N GLN A 500 -16.79 -0.98 4.84
CA GLN A 500 -16.56 -0.65 6.27
C GLN A 500 -15.10 -0.85 6.75
N VAL A 501 -14.19 -1.26 5.87
CA VAL A 501 -12.86 -1.80 6.27
C VAL A 501 -11.75 -0.74 6.43
N ASP A 502 -12.04 0.54 6.19
CA ASP A 502 -11.00 1.60 6.12
C ASP A 502 -10.76 2.35 7.45
N ASP A 503 -11.62 2.15 8.46
CA ASP A 503 -11.55 2.85 9.76
C ASP A 503 -10.58 2.18 10.77
N THR A 504 -10.05 0.99 10.48
CA THR A 504 -9.25 0.18 11.43
C THR A 504 -7.76 0.53 11.48
N ALA A 505 -7.22 1.32 10.55
CA ALA A 505 -5.77 1.57 10.45
C ALA A 505 -5.24 2.71 11.36
N ILE A 506 -6.11 3.43 12.06
CA ILE A 506 -5.76 4.68 12.79
C ILE A 506 -5.89 4.50 14.30
N VAL A 507 -6.56 3.44 14.73
CA VAL A 507 -7.06 3.28 16.10
C VAL A 507 -6.35 2.09 16.75
N ASP A 508 -5.92 2.25 18.01
CA ASP A 508 -5.28 1.15 18.76
C ASP A 508 -6.33 0.11 19.22
N LEU A 509 -7.58 0.57 19.38
CA LEU A 509 -8.75 -0.23 19.75
C LEU A 509 -9.92 0.10 18.80
N PRO A 510 -10.26 -0.79 17.84
CA PRO A 510 -11.40 -0.60 16.95
C PRO A 510 -12.71 -0.41 17.72
N ALA A 511 -13.70 0.23 17.11
CA ALA A 511 -14.98 0.55 17.74
C ALA A 511 -15.73 -0.67 18.31
N GLU A 512 -15.48 -1.88 17.83
CA GLU A 512 -16.01 -3.16 18.37
C GLU A 512 -15.45 -3.51 19.76
N ARG A 513 -14.40 -2.81 20.21
CA ARG A 513 -13.79 -2.91 21.55
C ARG A 513 -14.06 -1.67 22.42
N SER A 514 -14.99 -0.79 22.03
CA SER A 514 -15.34 0.42 22.80
C SER A 514 -15.86 0.10 24.21
N ASP A 515 -16.41 -1.10 24.40
CA ASP A 515 -16.85 -1.61 25.71
C ASP A 515 -15.68 -1.83 26.70
N LEU A 516 -14.43 -1.75 26.22
CA LEU A 516 -13.24 -1.91 27.04
C LEU A 516 -12.73 -0.57 27.61
N VAL A 517 -13.33 0.57 27.28
CA VAL A 517 -12.85 1.88 27.77
C VAL A 517 -13.70 2.37 28.93
N LYS A 518 -13.05 2.74 30.02
CA LYS A 518 -13.68 3.21 31.26
C LYS A 518 -13.13 4.59 31.64
N VAL A 519 -14.00 5.45 32.18
CA VAL A 519 -13.59 6.68 32.88
C VAL A 519 -13.06 6.32 34.27
N VAL A 520 -11.86 6.77 34.59
CA VAL A 520 -11.23 6.54 35.90
C VAL A 520 -12.03 7.22 37.01
N SER A 521 -12.48 6.43 37.99
CA SER A 521 -13.17 6.89 39.19
C SER A 521 -12.20 7.04 40.39
N VAL A 522 -12.70 7.57 41.51
CA VAL A 522 -11.90 7.71 42.75
C VAL A 522 -11.44 6.35 43.26
N GLU A 523 -12.30 5.34 43.18
CA GLU A 523 -12.03 3.98 43.64
C GLU A 523 -10.91 3.31 42.82
N ASP A 524 -10.86 3.56 41.51
CA ASP A 524 -9.82 3.01 40.62
C ASP A 524 -8.44 3.60 40.93
N LEU A 525 -8.39 4.89 41.34
CA LEU A 525 -7.15 5.57 41.73
C LEU A 525 -6.63 5.05 43.06
N GLU A 526 -7.50 4.86 44.05
CA GLU A 526 -7.14 4.26 45.35
C GLU A 526 -6.65 2.82 45.18
N ALA A 527 -7.26 2.06 44.26
CA ALA A 527 -6.85 0.70 43.94
C ALA A 527 -5.53 0.62 43.14
N GLY A 528 -5.05 1.73 42.56
CA GLY A 528 -3.81 1.76 41.77
C GLY A 528 -3.80 0.78 40.59
N THR A 529 -4.96 0.46 40.03
CA THR A 529 -5.11 -0.65 39.06
C THR A 529 -4.56 -0.32 37.67
N TYR A 530 -4.53 0.97 37.31
CA TYR A 530 -4.16 1.42 35.97
C TYR A 530 -2.83 2.17 35.96
N SER A 531 -2.08 2.01 34.88
CA SER A 531 -0.83 2.69 34.64
C SER A 531 -0.99 3.80 33.61
N THR A 532 0.01 4.69 33.50
CA THR A 532 0.03 5.74 32.46
C THR A 532 0.00 5.16 31.04
N SER A 533 0.48 3.93 30.84
CA SER A 533 0.44 3.24 29.55
C SER A 533 -0.96 2.81 29.13
N ASP A 534 -1.92 2.80 30.06
CA ASP A 534 -3.31 2.41 29.80
C ASP A 534 -4.21 3.62 29.47
N ILE A 535 -3.70 4.84 29.63
CA ILE A 535 -4.42 6.09 29.33
C ILE A 535 -4.65 6.22 27.82
N VAL A 536 -5.91 6.43 27.45
CA VAL A 536 -6.34 6.65 26.06
C VAL A 536 -7.05 7.98 25.91
N LEU A 537 -7.03 8.54 24.71
CA LEU A 537 -7.83 9.69 24.31
C LEU A 537 -8.65 9.36 23.06
N PRO A 538 -9.86 9.92 22.92
CA PRO A 538 -10.77 9.57 21.84
C PRO A 538 -10.38 10.28 20.53
N LEU A 539 -10.56 9.57 19.42
CA LEU A 539 -10.70 10.16 18.09
C LEU A 539 -12.19 10.45 17.89
N PRO A 540 -12.62 11.72 17.76
CA PRO A 540 -14.03 12.10 17.73
C PRO A 540 -14.87 11.28 16.76
N GLY A 541 -16.01 10.75 17.22
CA GLY A 541 -16.94 9.95 16.41
C GLY A 541 -18.23 9.66 17.16
N SER A 542 -19.13 8.89 16.57
CA SER A 542 -20.46 8.58 17.12
C SER A 542 -20.47 7.65 18.31
N ARG A 543 -19.44 6.81 18.48
CA ARG A 543 -19.39 5.75 19.51
C ARG A 543 -18.30 5.98 20.57
N VAL A 544 -17.74 7.19 20.64
CA VAL A 544 -16.67 7.50 21.61
C VAL A 544 -17.20 8.23 22.83
N ILE A 545 -16.62 7.92 23.98
CA ILE A 545 -16.76 8.70 25.20
C ILE A 545 -15.61 9.70 25.31
N TYR A 546 -15.90 10.88 25.87
CA TYR A 546 -14.88 11.86 26.19
C TYR A 546 -14.45 11.72 27.66
N PRO A 547 -13.22 12.13 28.00
CA PRO A 547 -12.78 12.21 29.39
C PRO A 547 -13.73 13.07 30.24
N SER A 548 -13.90 12.75 31.52
CA SER A 548 -14.75 13.56 32.42
C SER A 548 -14.03 14.77 33.01
N ASN A 549 -12.76 14.96 32.67
CA ASN A 549 -11.96 16.12 33.05
C ASN A 549 -12.03 17.22 31.97
N ASP A 550 -11.34 18.33 32.20
CA ASP A 550 -11.30 19.49 31.31
C ASP A 550 -10.68 19.19 29.93
N ILE A 551 -10.03 18.04 29.76
CA ILE A 551 -9.50 17.63 28.45
C ILE A 551 -10.63 17.35 27.45
N ALA A 552 -11.87 17.13 27.89
CA ALA A 552 -13.01 17.08 26.96
C ALA A 552 -13.30 18.44 26.30
N GLU A 553 -13.12 19.55 27.03
CA GLU A 553 -13.50 20.89 26.56
C GLU A 553 -12.68 21.30 25.33
N ILE A 554 -11.39 20.93 25.27
CA ILE A 554 -10.51 21.30 24.16
C ILE A 554 -10.98 20.73 22.81
N TYR A 555 -11.62 19.56 22.79
CA TYR A 555 -12.15 18.99 21.55
C TYR A 555 -13.27 19.88 21.01
N HIS A 556 -14.17 20.31 21.88
CA HIS A 556 -15.29 21.18 21.52
C HIS A 556 -14.83 22.59 21.17
N ASP A 557 -13.86 23.16 21.90
CA ASP A 557 -13.34 24.50 21.65
C ASP A 557 -12.62 24.61 20.32
N LEU A 558 -11.76 23.63 19.99
CA LEU A 558 -11.07 23.60 18.70
C LEU A 558 -12.05 23.37 17.55
N ALA A 559 -12.97 22.41 17.70
CA ALA A 559 -13.98 22.16 16.69
C ALA A 559 -14.85 23.40 16.43
N LYS A 560 -15.29 24.08 17.50
CA LYS A 560 -16.09 25.30 17.42
C LYS A 560 -15.32 26.46 16.79
N LYS A 561 -14.02 26.61 17.11
CA LYS A 561 -13.14 27.60 16.48
C LYS A 561 -13.08 27.42 14.96
N ASP A 562 -13.08 26.17 14.52
CA ASP A 562 -13.06 25.82 13.09
C ASP A 562 -14.46 25.74 12.47
N GLY A 563 -15.53 26.06 13.22
CA GLY A 563 -16.91 26.07 12.75
C GLY A 563 -17.55 24.69 12.59
N ILE A 564 -17.03 23.68 13.29
CA ILE A 564 -17.45 22.27 13.22
C ILE A 564 -18.13 21.87 14.52
N SER A 565 -19.27 21.19 14.43
CA SER A 565 -19.90 20.52 15.57
C SER A 565 -19.48 19.05 15.61
N LEU A 566 -19.14 18.55 16.80
CA LEU A 566 -18.84 17.13 17.02
C LEU A 566 -20.10 16.29 17.28
N THR A 567 -21.23 16.94 17.62
CA THR A 567 -22.51 16.29 17.95
C THR A 567 -23.49 16.30 16.79
N ASP A 568 -23.41 17.31 15.93
CA ASP A 568 -24.38 17.55 14.86
C ASP A 568 -23.68 17.64 13.51
N SER A 569 -24.33 17.10 12.47
CA SER A 569 -23.83 17.20 11.10
C SER A 569 -24.48 18.39 10.38
N ILE A 570 -23.65 19.24 9.77
CA ILE A 570 -24.10 20.41 8.99
C ILE A 570 -24.74 19.97 7.66
N HIS A 571 -24.35 18.80 7.14
CA HIS A 571 -24.81 18.28 5.86
C HIS A 571 -25.19 16.78 5.92
N GLY A 572 -25.93 16.30 4.92
CA GLY A 572 -26.38 14.89 4.85
C GLY A 572 -25.36 13.87 4.31
N VAL A 573 -24.14 14.27 3.97
CA VAL A 573 -23.11 13.36 3.43
C VAL A 573 -22.43 12.58 4.57
N LYS A 574 -22.81 11.32 4.76
CA LYS A 574 -22.29 10.45 5.84
C LYS A 574 -20.76 10.35 5.87
N GLU A 575 -20.10 10.23 4.72
CA GLU A 575 -18.64 10.10 4.64
C GLU A 575 -17.86 11.30 5.21
N PHE A 576 -18.47 12.49 5.19
CA PHE A 576 -17.84 13.74 5.65
C PHE A 576 -18.46 14.23 6.95
N SER A 577 -19.00 13.32 7.76
CA SER A 577 -19.60 13.67 9.05
C SER A 577 -18.94 12.87 10.17
N ILE A 578 -18.41 13.58 11.16
CA ILE A 578 -17.87 12.97 12.40
C ILE A 578 -18.93 12.11 13.08
N THR A 579 -20.20 12.52 13.06
CA THR A 579 -21.31 11.81 13.71
C THR A 579 -21.75 10.55 12.96
N SER A 580 -21.29 10.35 11.73
CA SER A 580 -21.53 9.13 10.96
C SER A 580 -20.35 8.15 11.03
N MET A 581 -19.19 8.60 11.49
CA MET A 581 -18.02 7.77 11.73
C MET A 581 -18.09 7.16 13.12
N THR A 582 -17.52 5.97 13.31
CA THR A 582 -17.54 5.33 14.64
C THR A 582 -16.68 6.07 15.65
N GLY A 583 -15.55 6.62 15.18
CA GLY A 583 -14.47 7.09 16.05
C GLY A 583 -13.65 5.93 16.61
N GLY A 584 -12.80 6.22 17.59
CA GLY A 584 -11.92 5.23 18.20
C GLY A 584 -11.11 5.76 19.37
N TYR A 585 -10.24 4.94 19.95
CA TYR A 585 -9.35 5.33 21.04
C TYR A 585 -7.88 5.10 20.70
N ARG A 586 -7.03 5.99 21.20
CA ARG A 586 -5.59 5.93 21.00
C ARG A 586 -4.87 6.20 22.32
N ARG A 587 -3.85 5.39 22.61
CA ARG A 587 -3.01 5.54 23.81
C ARG A 587 -2.22 6.84 23.75
N VAL A 588 -2.16 7.56 24.87
CA VAL A 588 -1.42 8.83 24.96
C VAL A 588 0.08 8.58 25.05
N PHE A 589 0.49 7.59 25.85
CA PHE A 589 1.87 7.25 26.10
C PHE A 589 2.17 5.86 25.55
N GLN A 590 3.30 5.73 24.85
CA GLN A 590 3.74 4.47 24.28
C GLN A 590 5.18 4.19 24.67
N LYS A 591 5.45 2.94 25.07
CA LYS A 591 6.81 2.45 25.29
C LYS A 591 7.24 1.56 24.15
N PRO A 592 8.50 1.66 23.69
CA PRO A 592 9.04 0.70 22.74
C PRO A 592 9.15 -0.68 23.38
N ILE A 593 8.86 -1.72 22.60
CA ILE A 593 9.04 -3.13 22.97
C ILE A 593 10.38 -3.59 22.38
N ASP A 594 11.11 -4.48 23.07
CA ASP A 594 12.42 -4.98 22.62
C ASP A 594 13.40 -3.87 22.21
N PHE A 595 13.52 -2.86 23.07
CA PHE A 595 14.33 -1.68 22.82
C PHE A 595 15.81 -1.94 23.07
N GLU A 596 16.62 -1.83 22.01
CA GLU A 596 18.06 -2.02 22.01
C GLU A 596 18.73 -0.80 21.37
N TRP A 597 19.92 -0.42 21.84
CA TRP A 597 20.68 0.67 21.24
C TRP A 597 22.18 0.45 21.40
N GLU A 598 22.95 1.01 20.46
CA GLU A 598 24.41 0.99 20.48
C GLU A 598 24.97 2.28 19.88
N LEU A 599 26.15 2.67 20.35
CA LEU A 599 26.92 3.80 19.80
C LEU A 599 27.99 3.26 18.85
N LEU A 600 28.02 3.80 17.64
CA LEU A 600 28.95 3.41 16.58
C LEU A 600 29.83 4.60 16.21
N THR A 601 31.07 4.32 15.86
CA THR A 601 31.99 5.30 15.26
C THR A 601 32.21 4.93 13.80
N TYR A 602 32.18 5.92 12.91
CA TYR A 602 32.41 5.72 11.48
C TYR A 602 33.16 6.91 10.87
N THR A 603 33.86 6.67 9.76
CA THR A 603 34.56 7.71 8.99
C THR A 603 33.83 7.99 7.68
N ASP A 604 33.46 6.94 6.94
CA ASP A 604 32.73 7.06 5.68
C ASP A 604 31.22 7.20 5.90
N SER A 605 30.66 8.32 5.43
CA SER A 605 29.24 8.62 5.45
C SER A 605 28.41 7.71 4.54
N ASN A 606 29.00 7.13 3.49
CA ASN A 606 28.32 6.28 2.53
C ASN A 606 28.27 4.81 2.95
N LYS A 607 29.05 4.39 3.95
CA LYS A 607 29.04 3.02 4.45
C LYS A 607 27.73 2.69 5.18
N PRO A 608 27.02 1.59 4.86
CA PRO A 608 25.88 1.11 5.66
C PRO A 608 26.32 0.80 7.10
N LEU A 609 25.53 1.22 8.09
CA LEU A 609 25.79 0.99 9.52
C LEU A 609 24.81 -0.01 10.15
N ALA A 610 23.82 -0.46 9.37
CA ALA A 610 22.87 -1.49 9.75
C ALA A 610 22.75 -2.50 8.61
N GLU A 611 22.66 -3.77 8.96
CA GLU A 611 22.52 -4.87 8.00
C GLU A 611 21.07 -5.01 7.55
N THR A 612 20.86 -5.08 6.23
CA THR A 612 19.55 -5.36 5.65
C THR A 612 19.29 -6.86 5.55
N ASP A 613 18.04 -7.24 5.31
CA ASP A 613 17.69 -8.64 5.05
C ASP A 613 18.45 -9.20 3.82
N LEU A 614 18.67 -8.39 2.78
CA LEU A 614 19.44 -8.81 1.61
C LEU A 614 20.92 -9.00 1.90
N ASP A 615 21.53 -8.12 2.70
CA ASP A 615 22.94 -8.27 3.08
C ASP A 615 23.15 -9.61 3.81
N ARG A 616 22.23 -9.97 4.71
CA ARG A 616 22.28 -11.24 5.44
C ARG A 616 22.16 -12.45 4.50
N ILE A 617 21.26 -12.39 3.50
CA ILE A 617 21.12 -13.44 2.49
C ILE A 617 22.41 -13.60 1.67
N THR A 618 23.00 -12.50 1.20
CA THR A 618 24.25 -12.55 0.43
C THR A 618 25.40 -13.15 1.24
N MET A 619 25.53 -12.76 2.52
CA MET A 619 26.55 -13.31 3.41
C MET A 619 26.38 -14.81 3.67
N THR A 620 25.14 -15.31 3.76
CA THR A 620 24.90 -16.75 3.91
C THR A 620 25.27 -17.54 2.65
N VAL A 621 25.04 -16.97 1.46
CA VAL A 621 25.41 -17.60 0.19
C VAL A 621 26.94 -17.68 0.06
N ASP A 622 27.65 -16.61 0.41
CA ASP A 622 29.11 -16.58 0.34
C ASP A 622 29.76 -17.58 1.32
N LYS A 623 29.19 -17.74 2.53
CA LYS A 623 29.67 -18.73 3.50
C LYS A 623 29.47 -20.17 3.04
N VAL A 624 28.35 -20.48 2.37
CA VAL A 624 28.09 -21.82 1.83
C VAL A 624 29.00 -22.11 0.63
N GLY A 625 29.23 -21.13 -0.25
CA GLY A 625 30.17 -21.27 -1.38
C GLY A 625 31.63 -21.47 -0.93
N SER A 626 32.06 -20.80 0.14
CA SER A 626 33.42 -20.97 0.70
C SER A 626 33.66 -22.28 1.46
N ALA A 627 32.61 -23.06 1.76
CA ALA A 627 32.72 -24.35 2.44
C ALA A 627 32.83 -25.54 1.48
N GLU A 628 32.56 -25.35 0.18
CA GLU A 628 32.64 -26.39 -0.86
C GLU A 628 33.91 -26.30 -1.73
N GLU A 629 34.79 -25.31 -1.51
CA GLU A 629 36.08 -25.19 -2.21
C GLU A 629 37.27 -25.29 -1.24
N VAL A 630 37.58 -26.51 -0.79
CA VAL A 630 38.92 -26.87 -0.33
C VAL A 630 39.33 -28.14 -1.04
N GLU A 631 39.84 -28.00 -2.26
CA GLU A 631 40.86 -28.84 -2.91
C GLU A 631 41.13 -28.24 -4.30
N ASP A 632 42.14 -27.38 -4.41
CA ASP A 632 43.34 -27.59 -5.25
C ASP A 632 44.15 -26.27 -5.34
N GLU A 633 45.33 -26.23 -4.72
CA GLU A 633 46.30 -25.16 -4.95
C GLU A 633 47.20 -25.54 -6.13
N SER A 634 47.18 -24.78 -7.24
CA SER A 634 48.42 -24.36 -7.90
C SER A 634 48.23 -23.24 -8.96
N MET A 635 49.13 -22.25 -8.88
CA MET A 635 49.58 -21.28 -9.91
C MET A 635 48.74 -20.00 -10.20
N ASN A 636 49.27 -18.86 -9.69
CA ASN A 636 48.98 -17.45 -10.03
C ASN A 636 49.46 -17.05 -11.46
N PRO A 637 49.23 -15.81 -11.94
CA PRO A 637 47.99 -15.01 -12.06
C PRO A 637 47.86 -14.41 -13.50
N ILE A 638 46.80 -13.64 -13.82
CA ILE A 638 46.76 -12.44 -14.71
C ILE A 638 45.33 -12.18 -15.22
N SER A 639 44.79 -11.01 -14.87
CA SER A 639 44.13 -10.01 -15.75
C SER A 639 42.92 -9.32 -15.09
N ASN A 640 42.91 -8.00 -15.23
CA ASN A 640 42.12 -6.98 -14.54
C ASN A 640 40.59 -7.13 -14.69
N PRO A 641 39.79 -6.63 -13.73
CA PRO A 641 38.41 -6.26 -13.98
C PRO A 641 38.32 -4.92 -14.74
N PRO A 642 37.33 -4.73 -15.62
CA PRO A 642 37.12 -3.46 -16.31
C PRO A 642 36.39 -2.47 -15.41
N GLU A 643 37.00 -1.29 -15.23
CA GLU A 643 36.29 -0.05 -14.91
C GLU A 643 35.28 0.26 -16.03
N THR A 644 34.04 0.57 -15.66
CA THR A 644 33.30 1.67 -16.30
C THR A 644 32.35 2.27 -15.30
N ASP A 645 32.65 3.51 -14.97
CA ASP A 645 31.90 4.41 -14.12
C ASP A 645 31.07 5.38 -15.00
N LEU A 646 30.02 5.95 -14.39
CA LEU A 646 29.37 7.23 -14.69
C LEU A 646 28.48 7.40 -15.95
N ASN A 647 27.22 7.79 -15.68
CA ASN A 647 26.66 9.01 -16.26
C ASN A 647 25.51 9.55 -15.39
N ASP A 648 25.80 10.51 -14.51
CA ASP A 648 24.80 11.47 -14.00
C ASP A 648 25.42 12.87 -14.13
N GLN A 649 25.01 13.59 -15.17
CA GLN A 649 25.33 15.00 -15.37
C GLN A 649 24.10 15.82 -15.04
N THR A 650 24.17 16.61 -13.97
CA THR A 650 23.51 17.92 -13.93
C THR A 650 24.44 18.93 -13.26
N GLU A 651 24.81 19.93 -14.06
CA GLU A 651 25.74 21.01 -13.78
C GLU A 651 25.33 21.87 -12.59
N ARG A 652 26.27 22.18 -11.70
CA ARG A 652 26.31 23.46 -10.97
C ARG A 652 27.75 23.98 -10.97
N LYS A 653 27.87 25.25 -11.34
CA LYS A 653 29.11 26.00 -11.48
C LYS A 653 29.81 26.17 -10.13
N ASP A 654 31.09 25.84 -10.10
CA ASP A 654 32.03 26.19 -9.05
C ASP A 654 32.38 27.68 -9.13
N ASP A 655 32.25 28.36 -7.99
CA ASP A 655 33.08 29.54 -7.67
C ASP A 655 34.12 29.09 -6.65
N GLU A 656 35.36 28.99 -7.11
CA GLU A 656 36.55 28.63 -6.34
C GLU A 656 37.03 29.82 -5.49
N LYS A 657 37.13 29.61 -4.17
CA LYS A 657 38.21 30.07 -3.29
C LYS A 657 37.88 29.72 -1.83
N ASP A 658 38.54 28.69 -1.29
CA ASP A 658 39.60 28.90 -0.30
C ASP A 658 40.38 27.61 -0.05
N THR A 659 41.70 27.76 0.04
CA THR A 659 42.67 26.69 0.22
C THR A 659 42.81 26.32 1.69
N GLY A 660 42.58 25.05 2.05
CA GLY A 660 42.86 24.55 3.40
C GLY A 660 42.77 23.03 3.58
N ASN A 661 43.94 22.36 3.50
CA ASN A 661 44.30 21.02 4.00
C ASN A 661 43.57 19.75 3.46
N PRO A 662 44.28 18.78 2.86
CA PRO A 662 43.74 17.45 2.59
C PRO A 662 43.94 16.49 3.78
N ASN A 663 42.88 15.76 4.13
CA ASN A 663 42.84 14.52 4.92
C ASN A 663 43.15 14.56 6.43
N SER A 664 42.13 14.92 7.20
CA SER A 664 41.73 14.11 8.35
C SER A 664 40.27 13.71 8.15
N GLU A 665 39.99 12.45 7.80
CA GLU A 665 38.61 11.95 7.83
C GLU A 665 38.10 12.07 9.27
N GLN A 666 37.29 13.08 9.53
CA GLN A 666 36.82 13.38 10.88
C GLN A 666 35.92 12.23 11.34
N THR A 667 36.34 11.50 12.37
CA THR A 667 35.55 10.40 12.95
C THR A 667 34.23 10.95 13.47
N GLN A 668 33.12 10.37 13.00
CA GLN A 668 31.77 10.74 13.40
C GLN A 668 31.15 9.64 14.26
N MET A 669 30.19 10.03 15.10
CA MET A 669 29.40 9.10 15.91
C MET A 669 28.01 8.89 15.30
N ALA A 670 27.49 7.67 15.42
CA ALA A 670 26.12 7.31 15.11
C ALA A 670 25.48 6.60 16.32
N LEU A 671 24.18 6.84 16.50
CA LEU A 671 23.35 6.09 17.44
C LEU A 671 22.48 5.14 16.63
N LYS A 672 22.72 3.83 16.78
CA LYS A 672 21.88 2.78 16.20
C LYS A 672 20.91 2.27 17.25
N MET A 673 19.67 2.07 16.83
CA MET A 673 18.54 1.75 17.68
C MET A 673 17.70 0.66 17.03
N ALA A 674 17.24 -0.32 17.79
CA ALA A 674 16.26 -1.29 17.36
C ALA A 674 15.07 -1.29 18.33
N LEU A 675 13.86 -1.16 17.83
CA LEU A 675 12.67 -1.00 18.66
C LEU A 675 11.39 -1.46 17.97
N THR A 676 10.53 -2.16 18.68
CA THR A 676 9.21 -2.59 18.20
C THR A 676 8.14 -1.62 18.67
N LEU A 677 7.36 -1.08 17.73
CA LEU A 677 6.19 -0.26 18.04
C LEU A 677 4.91 -0.97 17.60
N PRO A 678 3.82 -0.86 18.38
CA PRO A 678 2.51 -1.32 17.94
C PRO A 678 2.06 -0.66 16.63
N SER A 679 0.99 -1.21 16.04
CA SER A 679 0.31 -0.57 14.92
C SER A 679 -0.12 0.85 15.29
N SER A 680 -0.30 1.70 14.28
CA SER A 680 -0.68 3.11 14.44
C SER A 680 0.34 3.99 15.20
N CYS A 681 1.56 3.52 15.51
CA CYS A 681 2.62 4.33 16.13
C CYS A 681 3.61 4.90 15.11
N TYR A 682 4.18 6.08 15.38
CA TYR A 682 5.14 6.76 14.50
C TYR A 682 6.54 6.72 15.11
N ALA A 683 7.49 6.03 14.47
CA ALA A 683 8.88 5.97 14.91
C ALA A 683 9.54 7.35 15.00
N THR A 684 9.12 8.29 14.14
CA THR A 684 9.59 9.69 14.21
C THR A 684 9.25 10.34 15.55
N MET A 685 8.15 9.99 16.20
CA MET A 685 7.80 10.56 17.51
C MET A 685 8.68 10.00 18.65
N ALA A 686 9.12 8.75 18.55
CA ALA A 686 10.12 8.20 19.45
C ALA A 686 11.49 8.87 19.25
N ILE A 687 11.90 9.11 18.00
CA ILE A 687 13.14 9.84 17.68
C ILE A 687 13.06 11.29 18.15
N ARG A 688 11.91 11.95 17.97
CA ARG A 688 11.65 13.31 18.43
C ARG A 688 11.86 13.42 19.93
N GLU A 689 11.40 12.43 20.70
CA GLU A 689 11.59 12.36 22.15
C GLU A 689 13.07 12.34 22.55
N LEU A 690 13.96 11.76 21.74
CA LEU A 690 15.41 11.77 21.97
C LEU A 690 16.07 13.08 21.57
N LEU A 691 15.81 13.52 20.33
CA LEU A 691 16.53 14.66 19.74
C LEU A 691 16.03 16.00 20.30
N LYS A 692 14.79 16.06 20.79
CA LYS A 692 14.08 17.29 21.19
C LYS A 692 14.02 18.36 20.09
N THR A 693 14.22 17.96 18.84
CA THR A 693 14.15 18.80 17.64
C THR A 693 13.02 18.37 16.73
N SER A 694 12.63 19.25 15.80
CA SER A 694 11.64 18.93 14.76
C SER A 694 12.10 17.73 13.93
N THR A 695 11.18 16.80 13.67
CA THR A 695 11.44 15.61 12.83
C THR A 695 11.02 15.81 11.37
N SER A 696 10.78 17.06 10.97
CA SER A 696 10.38 17.38 9.60
C SER A 696 11.48 17.03 8.60
N VAL A 697 11.06 16.56 7.42
CA VAL A 697 11.99 16.26 6.32
C VAL A 697 12.79 17.51 5.90
N ALA A 698 12.16 18.69 5.94
CA ALA A 698 12.81 19.96 5.66
C ALA A 698 13.93 20.24 6.67
N TYR A 699 13.68 20.05 7.97
CA TYR A 699 14.69 20.25 9.00
C TYR A 699 15.86 19.28 8.84
N HIS A 700 15.63 17.99 8.68
CA HIS A 700 16.73 17.03 8.51
C HIS A 700 17.52 17.24 7.22
N LYS A 701 16.91 17.78 6.15
CA LYS A 701 17.65 18.20 4.94
C LYS A 701 18.62 19.35 5.20
N THR A 702 18.34 20.23 6.17
CA THR A 702 19.28 21.31 6.56
C THR A 702 20.43 20.82 7.44
N LEU A 703 20.35 19.60 7.98
CA LEU A 703 21.38 19.02 8.83
C LEU A 703 22.39 18.16 8.06
N ASN A 704 22.03 17.72 6.85
CA ASN A 704 22.94 17.16 5.85
C ASN A 704 23.78 18.27 5.25
#